data_AF-Q4E3W1-F1
#
_entry.id   AF-Q4E3W1-F1
#
_cell.length_a   1.000
_cell.length_b   1.000
_cell.length_c   1.000
_cell.angle_alpha   90.00
_cell.angle_beta   90.00
_cell.angle_gamma   90.00
#
_symmetry.space_group_name_H-M   'P 1'
#
loop_
_entity.id
_entity.type
_entity.pdbx_description
1 polymer ?
#
loop_
_entity_poly.entity_id
_entity_poly.type
_entity_poly.pdbx_seq_one_letter_code
_entity_poly.pdbx_strand_id
1 'polypeptide(L)'
;MLSRVAAVKAPRTHNRRGVTGSSGRRREGRESEPQRPNMSRHVFTSAVLLLVVMMCCGSGGAAQAAEPASGQESLPSPSFAWRDKKEGETVDSLHAPSLVEMDGGVFAVAEAQLKEGGSNFTGIASELLEWTDKESRELDTNKLKTQVLEECPAENKDCASQTGDQEDSQSRTKVRVSRPTTVVKGSDIHMFAGTYSFEVTKGVDQTAAAAKWGLLVAVGNVSNDGSSDKKKIYWNDASVIPWTYFEKRHESLTRLIGGGGSGAKMKDGALVLPVEGTKDGKAVSLIIYTATGGGNLSKGMSADGCSDPSVVERKDGKLMMMTACDDGRRRVYESVDKGDSWTEALGTLSRVWGNKHRGNVKGVGSGFTTATIENRDVMLVTLPVYSKEEEKEKGVLHLWLTDNTHIVDIGPVSGDDDAAASSLLYKSAGSGNNNNERLIAPYEKKKGGGESSLGMVSVRLTAQLERVREVLTTWKEVDERVSQLCPSEGAKEDTSTDNACSAVKITDGLVGFLSGNFSDTTWRDEYLGVDATVKKGTNGVATGYADGVKFQGAWAEWPVGRQGQNQLYHFANHNFTLVATVSIHGEPKGDTPNPSMGATMNDNKNTVLLGLSYDKEGKWRVLCGGKTTKELRSNWEPETTHQVAIVLRNGSQGSAYVDGQRVGDASCELKSTDSKGISHFYIGGDGGSTGSKEDVPVTATNVLLYNRPLDDNEIRVLNANKISIPKLTGLKTLAAGATGVGTARDGGAHGDGSTVCGGGLLLLLLLLGLWGIAAS
;
A
#
# COMPACT_ATOMS: atom_id res chain seq x y z
N MET A 1 -26.07 57.17 21.34
CA MET A 1 -27.22 57.40 22.25
C MET A 1 -26.97 56.68 23.56
N LEU A 2 -27.45 57.28 24.64
CA LEU A 2 -27.26 56.97 26.05
C LEU A 2 -27.58 55.53 26.48
N SER A 3 -26.86 55.13 27.56
CA SER A 3 -27.37 54.37 28.73
C SER A 3 -27.61 52.87 28.54
N ARG A 4 -27.44 51.99 29.54
CA ARG A 4 -27.09 52.07 30.96
C ARG A 4 -26.97 50.61 31.44
N VAL A 5 -26.06 50.37 32.40
CA VAL A 5 -26.29 49.53 33.59
C VAL A 5 -26.43 48.02 33.36
N ALA A 6 -25.44 47.25 33.79
CA ALA A 6 -25.44 46.67 35.14
C ALA A 6 -24.14 45.90 35.38
N ALA A 7 -23.33 46.41 36.30
CA ALA A 7 -22.26 45.65 36.94
C ALA A 7 -22.87 44.75 38.01
N VAL A 8 -22.54 43.46 38.01
CA VAL A 8 -22.59 42.64 39.22
C VAL A 8 -21.20 42.05 39.43
N LYS A 9 -20.56 42.56 40.50
CA LYS A 9 -19.27 42.14 41.03
C LYS A 9 -19.39 40.76 41.70
N ALA A 10 -18.38 39.94 41.44
CA ALA A 10 -17.70 38.95 42.30
C ALA A 10 -18.34 38.50 43.63
N PRO A 11 -18.05 37.22 43.97
CA PRO A 11 -17.34 36.95 45.20
C PRO A 11 -16.01 36.24 44.91
N ARG A 12 -14.91 36.96 45.18
CA ARG A 12 -13.61 36.37 45.49
C ARG A 12 -13.66 35.94 46.96
N THR A 13 -13.63 34.65 47.23
CA THR A 13 -13.22 34.13 48.54
C THR A 13 -11.83 33.53 48.42
N HIS A 14 -10.97 34.15 49.21
CA HIS A 14 -9.56 33.89 49.39
C HIS A 14 -9.36 32.72 50.39
N ASN A 15 -8.23 32.03 50.23
CA ASN A 15 -7.39 31.45 51.29
C ASN A 15 -7.89 30.18 52.01
N ARG A 16 -7.10 29.10 51.88
CA ARG A 16 -6.19 28.53 52.90
C ARG A 16 -5.69 27.16 52.41
N ARG A 17 -4.41 27.06 52.03
CA ARG A 17 -3.36 26.37 52.82
C ARG A 17 -3.86 25.14 53.58
N GLY A 18 -3.47 23.97 53.06
CA GLY A 18 -3.53 22.69 53.73
C GLY A 18 -2.49 21.75 53.13
N VAL A 19 -1.21 22.07 53.31
CA VAL A 19 -0.11 21.13 53.09
C VAL A 19 -0.26 20.04 54.15
N THR A 20 -0.70 18.86 53.74
CA THR A 20 -0.53 17.62 54.50
C THR A 20 0.20 16.66 53.59
N GLY A 21 1.51 16.56 53.83
CA GLY A 21 2.27 15.39 53.40
C GLY A 21 1.77 14.17 54.19
N SER A 22 1.66 13.04 53.50
CA SER A 22 1.95 11.75 54.11
C SER A 22 2.32 10.76 53.02
N SER A 23 3.54 10.27 53.17
CA SER A 23 4.09 9.04 52.60
C SER A 23 3.17 7.84 52.81
N GLY A 24 2.89 7.07 51.77
CA GLY A 24 2.00 5.92 51.94
C GLY A 24 1.93 4.98 50.75
N ARG A 25 3.06 4.35 50.42
CA ARG A 25 3.16 2.97 49.90
C ARG A 25 2.36 2.64 48.63
N ARG A 26 3.08 2.61 47.51
CA ARG A 26 2.74 1.86 46.28
C ARG A 26 2.16 0.50 46.64
N ARG A 27 0.86 0.32 46.41
CA ARG A 27 0.25 -1.01 46.24
C ARG A 27 0.10 -1.23 44.75
N GLU A 28 0.71 -2.32 44.30
CA GLU A 28 0.41 -3.00 43.06
C GLU A 28 -1.11 -3.22 42.95
N GLY A 29 -1.67 -2.95 41.78
CA GLY A 29 -3.07 -3.20 41.53
C GLY A 29 -3.48 -2.84 40.11
N ARG A 30 -3.66 -3.91 39.32
CA ARG A 30 -4.66 -4.09 38.24
C ARG A 30 -4.36 -3.29 36.95
N GLU A 31 -4.52 -3.83 35.76
CA GLU A 31 -5.44 -4.86 35.27
C GLU A 31 -4.73 -5.63 34.14
N SER A 32 -4.45 -6.91 34.37
CA SER A 32 -4.13 -7.85 33.29
C SER A 32 -5.46 -8.25 32.64
N GLU A 33 -5.51 -8.12 31.32
CA GLU A 33 -6.61 -8.56 30.47
C GLU A 33 -7.06 -10.00 30.82
N PRO A 34 -8.37 -10.31 30.82
CA PRO A 34 -8.88 -11.55 31.40
C PRO A 34 -8.31 -12.80 30.71
N GLN A 35 -7.77 -13.70 31.52
CA GLN A 35 -7.35 -15.02 31.08
C GLN A 35 -8.59 -15.79 30.56
N ARG A 36 -8.62 -16.09 29.25
CA ARG A 36 -9.67 -16.91 28.64
C ARG A 36 -9.80 -18.24 29.40
N PRO A 37 -11.02 -18.72 29.66
CA PRO A 37 -11.24 -19.93 30.44
C PRO A 37 -10.58 -21.13 29.75
N ASN A 38 -9.70 -21.79 30.50
CA ASN A 38 -9.26 -23.15 30.20
C ASN A 38 -10.41 -24.14 30.47
N MET A 39 -10.45 -25.20 29.66
CA MET A 39 -11.26 -26.42 29.77
C MET A 39 -12.66 -26.33 29.13
N SER A 40 -13.16 -27.36 28.43
CA SER A 40 -12.78 -28.77 28.39
C SER A 40 -12.69 -29.31 26.96
N ARG A 41 -11.72 -30.19 26.74
CA ARG A 41 -11.65 -31.09 25.59
C ARG A 41 -12.83 -32.07 25.69
N HIS A 42 -13.95 -31.77 25.07
CA HIS A 42 -14.95 -32.79 24.76
C HIS A 42 -14.63 -33.39 23.40
N VAL A 43 -13.82 -34.44 23.46
CA VAL A 43 -13.71 -35.45 22.42
C VAL A 43 -14.98 -36.30 22.53
N PHE A 44 -15.94 -36.13 21.62
CA PHE A 44 -16.97 -37.14 21.38
C PHE A 44 -17.28 -37.21 19.88
N THR A 45 -16.51 -38.07 19.23
CA THR A 45 -16.94 -39.09 18.26
C THR A 45 -18.24 -38.87 17.50
N SER A 46 -18.06 -38.71 16.20
CA SER A 46 -18.93 -39.10 15.09
C SER A 46 -19.71 -40.40 15.34
N ALA A 47 -20.90 -40.30 15.90
CA ALA A 47 -22.03 -41.20 15.70
C ALA A 47 -23.26 -40.58 16.37
N VAL A 48 -24.42 -40.69 15.73
CA VAL A 48 -25.75 -40.31 16.24
C VAL A 48 -26.20 -38.85 15.99
N LEU A 49 -26.47 -38.55 14.73
CA LEU A 49 -27.81 -38.04 14.35
C LEU A 49 -28.11 -38.35 12.88
N LEU A 50 -27.97 -39.63 12.55
CA LEU A 50 -28.83 -40.31 11.58
C LEU A 50 -30.08 -40.74 12.35
N LEU A 51 -31.23 -40.11 12.07
CA LEU A 51 -32.62 -40.62 12.20
C LEU A 51 -33.59 -39.47 12.50
N VAL A 52 -34.33 -39.01 11.48
CA VAL A 52 -35.80 -38.90 11.43
C VAL A 52 -36.19 -38.91 9.93
N VAL A 53 -36.35 -40.09 9.32
CA VAL A 53 -37.64 -40.74 8.97
C VAL A 53 -38.19 -40.21 7.63
N MET A 54 -37.82 -40.84 6.51
CA MET A 54 -38.69 -41.82 5.81
C MET A 54 -39.95 -42.23 6.60
N MET A 55 -41.01 -41.45 6.47
CA MET A 55 -42.39 -41.93 6.58
C MET A 55 -43.03 -41.68 5.21
N CYS A 56 -42.99 -42.69 4.34
CA CYS A 56 -44.08 -43.63 4.15
C CYS A 56 -45.21 -43.02 3.32
N CYS A 57 -45.12 -43.33 2.03
CA CYS A 57 -46.23 -43.49 1.10
C CYS A 57 -47.44 -44.13 1.82
N GLY A 58 -48.39 -43.30 2.21
CA GLY A 58 -49.74 -43.69 2.57
C GLY A 58 -50.68 -43.06 1.57
N SER A 59 -51.08 -43.82 0.56
CA SER A 59 -52.16 -43.51 -0.36
C SER A 59 -53.48 -43.44 0.41
N GLY A 60 -53.82 -42.25 0.88
CA GLY A 60 -55.09 -41.94 1.52
C GLY A 60 -55.75 -40.77 0.80
N GLY A 61 -56.49 -41.06 -0.25
CA GLY A 61 -57.34 -40.05 -0.89
C GLY A 61 -58.46 -39.63 0.05
N ALA A 62 -58.55 -38.33 0.34
CA ALA A 62 -59.79 -37.67 0.72
C ALA A 62 -59.69 -36.18 0.36
N ALA A 63 -60.66 -35.78 -0.46
CA ALA A 63 -60.97 -34.46 -1.01
C ALA A 63 -60.25 -33.22 -0.45
N GLN A 64 -59.63 -32.53 -1.41
CA GLN A 64 -59.21 -31.14 -1.47
C GLN A 64 -60.17 -30.20 -0.71
N ALA A 65 -59.82 -29.86 0.54
CA ALA A 65 -60.29 -28.65 1.18
C ALA A 65 -59.30 -27.54 0.82
N ALA A 66 -59.79 -26.51 0.12
CA ALA A 66 -59.01 -25.36 -0.29
C ALA A 66 -58.47 -24.62 0.94
N GLU A 67 -57.20 -24.81 1.27
CA GLU A 67 -56.48 -23.84 2.09
C GLU A 67 -56.01 -22.67 1.21
N PRO A 68 -56.04 -21.44 1.74
CA PRO A 68 -55.98 -20.24 0.93
C PRO A 68 -54.59 -20.16 0.30
N ALA A 69 -54.56 -19.79 -0.98
CA ALA A 69 -53.34 -19.36 -1.63
C ALA A 69 -52.63 -18.38 -0.70
N SER A 70 -51.49 -18.80 -0.15
CA SER A 70 -50.48 -17.91 0.41
C SER A 70 -49.92 -17.10 -0.75
N GLY A 71 -50.77 -16.24 -1.31
CA GLY A 71 -50.46 -15.20 -2.27
C GLY A 71 -49.79 -14.07 -1.52
N GLN A 72 -48.63 -14.36 -0.94
CA GLN A 72 -47.63 -13.33 -0.83
C GLN A 72 -46.96 -13.30 -2.21
N GLU A 73 -47.67 -12.71 -3.18
CA GLU A 73 -47.07 -12.29 -4.44
C GLU A 73 -45.86 -11.47 -4.04
N SER A 74 -44.67 -12.05 -4.24
CA SER A 74 -43.43 -11.32 -4.12
C SER A 74 -43.59 -10.13 -5.06
N LEU A 75 -43.65 -8.92 -4.52
CA LEU A 75 -43.72 -7.69 -5.30
C LEU A 75 -42.77 -7.83 -6.50
N PRO A 76 -43.20 -7.54 -7.74
CA PRO A 76 -42.33 -7.64 -8.90
C PRO A 76 -41.06 -6.86 -8.59
N SER A 77 -39.91 -7.53 -8.60
CA SER A 77 -38.64 -6.83 -8.40
C SER A 77 -38.53 -5.79 -9.53
N PRO A 78 -38.15 -4.54 -9.24
CA PRO A 78 -37.98 -3.54 -10.29
C PRO A 78 -37.02 -4.08 -11.35
N SER A 79 -37.39 -3.93 -12.61
CA SER A 79 -36.50 -4.24 -13.73
C SER A 79 -35.59 -3.06 -13.99
N PHE A 80 -34.32 -3.34 -14.28
CA PHE A 80 -33.34 -2.34 -14.64
C PHE A 80 -33.04 -2.44 -16.14
N ALA A 81 -32.98 -1.30 -16.81
CA ALA A 81 -32.67 -1.22 -18.23
C ALA A 81 -31.51 -0.25 -18.47
N TRP A 82 -30.57 -0.65 -19.31
CA TRP A 82 -29.55 0.25 -19.82
C TRP A 82 -30.08 0.97 -21.05
N ARG A 83 -29.84 2.29 -21.11
CA ARG A 83 -30.02 3.07 -22.33
C ARG A 83 -28.75 3.82 -22.68
N ASP A 84 -28.61 4.20 -23.94
CA ASP A 84 -27.58 5.13 -24.35
C ASP A 84 -27.86 6.55 -23.84
N LYS A 85 -26.78 7.29 -23.60
CA LYS A 85 -26.81 8.73 -23.35
C LYS A 85 -27.56 9.45 -24.49
N LYS A 86 -28.51 10.32 -24.15
CA LYS A 86 -29.31 11.09 -25.12
C LYS A 86 -28.58 12.34 -25.62
N GLU A 87 -29.04 12.89 -26.73
CA GLU A 87 -28.63 14.21 -27.19
C GLU A 87 -29.05 15.26 -26.13
N GLY A 88 -28.11 16.12 -25.69
CA GLY A 88 -28.31 17.06 -24.59
C GLY A 88 -27.79 16.59 -23.22
N GLU A 89 -27.55 15.30 -23.03
CA GLU A 89 -26.84 14.80 -21.84
C GLU A 89 -25.32 14.88 -22.09
N THR A 90 -24.57 15.57 -21.24
CA THR A 90 -23.10 15.71 -21.38
C THR A 90 -22.35 14.89 -20.33
N VAL A 91 -21.18 14.38 -20.67
CA VAL A 91 -20.27 13.74 -19.71
C VAL A 91 -19.29 14.79 -19.22
N ASP A 92 -19.35 15.07 -17.93
CA ASP A 92 -18.62 16.15 -17.29
C ASP A 92 -17.32 15.69 -16.62
N SER A 93 -17.33 14.48 -16.06
CA SER A 93 -16.13 13.87 -15.49
C SER A 93 -16.15 12.35 -15.55
N LEU A 94 -14.96 11.75 -15.46
CA LEU A 94 -14.73 10.32 -15.44
C LEU A 94 -14.02 9.91 -14.14
N HIS A 95 -14.47 8.82 -13.54
CA HIS A 95 -13.97 8.31 -12.26
C HIS A 95 -13.76 6.80 -12.26
N ALA A 96 -12.93 6.32 -11.33
CA ALA A 96 -12.65 4.91 -11.06
C ALA A 96 -12.35 4.12 -12.36
N PRO A 97 -11.26 4.46 -13.08
CA PRO A 97 -10.89 3.79 -14.31
C PRO A 97 -10.70 2.29 -14.08
N SER A 98 -11.12 1.50 -15.06
CA SER A 98 -10.97 0.06 -15.13
C SER A 98 -10.53 -0.34 -16.54
N LEU A 99 -9.86 -1.48 -16.67
CA LEU A 99 -9.40 -2.01 -17.94
C LEU A 99 -9.88 -3.45 -18.14
N VAL A 100 -10.38 -3.73 -19.35
CA VAL A 100 -10.76 -5.07 -19.78
C VAL A 100 -10.14 -5.41 -21.12
N GLU A 101 -9.63 -6.63 -21.24
CA GLU A 101 -9.19 -7.21 -22.52
C GLU A 101 -10.24 -8.20 -23.03
N MET A 102 -10.77 -7.96 -24.22
CA MET A 102 -11.76 -8.83 -24.85
C MET A 102 -11.67 -8.75 -26.38
N ASP A 103 -11.80 -9.89 -27.05
CA ASP A 103 -11.73 -10.02 -28.51
C ASP A 103 -10.50 -9.33 -29.16
N GLY A 104 -9.35 -9.39 -28.48
CA GLY A 104 -8.10 -8.76 -28.91
C GLY A 104 -8.04 -7.24 -28.73
N GLY A 105 -9.13 -6.60 -28.30
CA GLY A 105 -9.19 -5.19 -27.93
C GLY A 105 -8.97 -4.99 -26.43
N VAL A 106 -8.42 -3.82 -26.07
CA VAL A 106 -8.37 -3.36 -24.67
C VAL A 106 -9.28 -2.17 -24.53
N PHE A 107 -10.17 -2.19 -23.55
CA PHE A 107 -11.17 -1.15 -23.33
C PHE A 107 -10.94 -0.49 -21.98
N ALA A 108 -11.07 0.83 -21.95
CA ALA A 108 -11.26 1.59 -20.72
C ALA A 108 -12.75 1.57 -20.35
N VAL A 109 -13.04 1.38 -19.07
CA VAL A 109 -14.38 1.49 -18.47
C VAL A 109 -14.28 2.44 -17.29
N ALA A 110 -15.21 3.38 -17.16
CA ALA A 110 -15.20 4.37 -16.08
C ALA A 110 -16.62 4.77 -15.66
N GLU A 111 -16.75 5.23 -14.42
CA GLU A 111 -17.94 5.96 -13.97
C GLU A 111 -17.96 7.32 -14.68
N ALA A 112 -19.06 7.62 -15.36
CA ALA A 112 -19.30 8.91 -15.98
C ALA A 112 -20.26 9.73 -15.11
N GLN A 113 -19.87 10.94 -14.76
CA GLN A 113 -20.77 11.94 -14.19
C GLN A 113 -21.40 12.73 -15.32
N LEU A 114 -22.73 12.69 -15.42
CA LEU A 114 -23.49 13.33 -16.49
C LEU A 114 -24.28 14.54 -15.99
N LYS A 115 -24.52 15.48 -16.90
CA LYS A 115 -25.40 16.63 -16.70
C LYS A 115 -26.46 16.74 -17.77
N GLU A 116 -27.66 17.13 -17.36
CA GLU A 116 -28.79 17.44 -18.23
C GLU A 116 -29.65 18.53 -17.58
N GLY A 117 -29.79 19.70 -18.23
CA GLY A 117 -30.70 20.76 -17.77
C GLY A 117 -30.49 21.23 -16.31
N GLY A 118 -29.29 21.07 -15.75
CA GLY A 118 -28.94 21.36 -14.36
C GLY A 118 -29.09 20.19 -13.38
N SER A 119 -29.60 19.04 -13.82
CA SER A 119 -29.61 17.80 -13.04
C SER A 119 -28.32 17.00 -13.28
N ASN A 120 -27.78 16.42 -12.20
CA ASN A 120 -26.59 15.56 -12.26
C ASN A 120 -27.00 14.12 -11.98
N PHE A 121 -26.45 13.19 -12.75
CA PHE A 121 -26.63 11.75 -12.56
C PHE A 121 -25.39 11.02 -13.07
N THR A 122 -25.39 9.69 -13.05
CA THR A 122 -24.23 8.88 -13.44
C THR A 122 -24.55 7.85 -14.50
N GLY A 123 -23.54 7.42 -15.22
CA GLY A 123 -23.59 6.30 -16.15
C GLY A 123 -22.24 5.60 -16.20
N ILE A 124 -22.12 4.64 -17.11
CA ILE A 124 -20.85 3.94 -17.38
C ILE A 124 -20.38 4.34 -18.77
N ALA A 125 -19.19 4.91 -18.84
CA ALA A 125 -18.52 5.21 -20.09
C ALA A 125 -17.51 4.10 -20.44
N SER A 126 -17.40 3.81 -21.73
CA SER A 126 -16.41 2.88 -22.27
C SER A 126 -15.84 3.33 -23.61
N GLU A 127 -14.58 2.98 -23.86
CA GLU A 127 -13.89 3.23 -25.12
C GLU A 127 -12.88 2.13 -25.43
N LEU A 128 -12.80 1.73 -26.69
CA LEU A 128 -11.71 0.91 -27.21
C LEU A 128 -10.41 1.74 -27.28
N LEU A 129 -9.38 1.28 -26.58
CA LEU A 129 -8.06 1.91 -26.61
C LEU A 129 -7.30 1.41 -27.83
N GLU A 130 -7.32 2.21 -28.90
CA GLU A 130 -6.59 1.94 -30.14
C GLU A 130 -5.07 2.02 -29.91
N TRP A 131 -4.34 1.01 -30.42
CA TRP A 131 -2.88 0.92 -30.34
C TRP A 131 -2.18 1.77 -31.45
N THR A 132 -2.34 3.09 -31.44
CA THR A 132 -1.65 4.10 -32.30
C THR A 132 -0.23 4.48 -31.86
N ASP A 133 0.61 5.17 -32.66
CA ASP A 133 1.98 5.58 -32.24
C ASP A 133 2.05 6.64 -31.13
N LYS A 134 0.92 7.16 -30.65
CA LYS A 134 0.87 8.14 -29.56
C LYS A 134 1.08 7.45 -28.21
N GLU A 135 2.00 7.98 -27.41
CA GLU A 135 2.33 7.49 -26.06
C GLU A 135 1.18 7.71 -25.07
N SER A 136 0.56 8.89 -25.11
CA SER A 136 -0.56 9.28 -24.25
C SER A 136 -1.72 9.86 -25.06
N ARG A 137 -2.94 9.68 -24.55
CA ARG A 137 -4.17 10.22 -25.14
C ARG A 137 -5.20 10.50 -24.07
N GLU A 138 -5.69 11.74 -24.04
CA GLU A 138 -6.88 12.11 -23.26
C GLU A 138 -8.14 11.60 -23.97
N LEU A 139 -9.05 11.00 -23.20
CA LEU A 139 -10.30 10.44 -23.70
C LEU A 139 -11.26 11.59 -24.04
N ASP A 140 -11.83 11.55 -25.24
CA ASP A 140 -12.79 12.55 -25.70
C ASP A 140 -14.18 12.19 -25.19
N THR A 141 -14.66 12.91 -24.18
CA THR A 141 -15.95 12.65 -23.51
C THR A 141 -17.15 12.68 -24.46
N ASN A 142 -17.04 13.31 -25.63
CA ASN A 142 -18.09 13.34 -26.63
C ASN A 142 -18.14 12.08 -27.51
N LYS A 143 -17.06 11.30 -27.54
CA LYS A 143 -16.93 10.08 -28.38
C LYS A 143 -17.12 8.78 -27.59
N LEU A 144 -17.22 8.85 -26.26
CA LEU A 144 -17.36 7.69 -25.40
C LEU A 144 -18.73 7.03 -25.56
N LYS A 145 -18.76 5.69 -25.64
CA LYS A 145 -19.99 4.93 -25.48
C LYS A 145 -20.40 5.03 -24.02
N THR A 146 -21.48 5.76 -23.74
CA THR A 146 -21.95 6.01 -22.38
C THR A 146 -23.37 5.47 -22.22
N GLN A 147 -23.56 4.55 -21.27
CA GLN A 147 -24.87 3.98 -20.94
C GLN A 147 -25.32 4.42 -19.55
N VAL A 148 -26.61 4.70 -19.41
CA VAL A 148 -27.28 5.14 -18.19
C VAL A 148 -28.21 4.03 -17.74
N LEU A 149 -28.21 3.73 -16.43
CA LEU A 149 -29.08 2.74 -15.83
C LEU A 149 -30.37 3.41 -15.37
N GLU A 150 -31.51 2.88 -15.80
CA GLU A 150 -32.84 3.33 -15.39
C GLU A 150 -33.56 2.20 -14.64
N GLU A 151 -34.21 2.57 -13.54
CA GLU A 151 -35.15 1.71 -12.82
C GLU A 151 -36.55 1.91 -13.42
N CYS A 152 -37.15 0.81 -13.81
CA CYS A 152 -38.47 0.80 -14.40
C CYS A 152 -39.56 0.62 -13.34
N PRO A 153 -40.72 1.28 -13.51
CA PRO A 153 -41.88 1.00 -12.69
C PRO A 153 -42.28 -0.47 -12.80
N ALA A 154 -42.63 -1.11 -11.68
CA ALA A 154 -43.07 -2.50 -11.64
C ALA A 154 -44.28 -2.78 -12.57
N GLU A 155 -45.08 -1.75 -12.86
CA GLU A 155 -46.25 -1.82 -13.73
C GLU A 155 -45.92 -1.78 -15.24
N ASN A 156 -44.69 -1.39 -15.63
CA ASN A 156 -44.27 -1.29 -17.02
C ASN A 156 -43.26 -2.38 -17.39
N LYS A 157 -43.78 -3.54 -17.82
CA LYS A 157 -42.96 -4.66 -18.34
C LYS A 157 -42.22 -4.33 -19.64
N ASP A 158 -42.70 -3.35 -20.40
CA ASP A 158 -42.16 -2.99 -21.71
C ASP A 158 -41.05 -1.92 -21.62
N CYS A 159 -40.65 -1.51 -20.42
CA CYS A 159 -39.63 -0.47 -20.23
C CYS A 159 -38.29 -0.80 -20.90
N ALA A 160 -37.93 -2.09 -20.94
CA ALA A 160 -36.68 -2.58 -21.51
C ALA A 160 -36.75 -2.69 -23.05
N SER A 161 -37.96 -2.78 -23.61
CA SER A 161 -38.20 -2.95 -25.04
C SER A 161 -38.48 -1.65 -25.81
N GLN A 162 -38.69 -0.52 -25.12
CA GLN A 162 -38.92 0.76 -25.79
C GLN A 162 -37.59 1.38 -26.28
N THR A 163 -37.20 1.02 -27.49
CA THR A 163 -36.20 1.72 -28.30
C THR A 163 -36.89 2.77 -29.18
N GLY A 164 -36.72 4.05 -28.89
CA GLY A 164 -37.22 5.14 -29.73
C GLY A 164 -38.13 6.11 -28.98
N ASP A 165 -38.31 7.29 -29.56
CA ASP A 165 -38.93 8.51 -29.04
C ASP A 165 -40.44 8.39 -28.69
N GLN A 166 -40.86 7.28 -28.08
CA GLN A 166 -42.06 7.29 -27.22
C GLN A 166 -41.71 8.07 -25.95
N GLU A 167 -41.69 9.38 -26.11
CA GLU A 167 -41.32 10.40 -25.11
C GLU A 167 -42.36 10.62 -24.01
N ASP A 168 -43.54 10.02 -24.07
CA ASP A 168 -44.63 10.43 -23.19
C ASP A 168 -44.75 9.59 -21.91
N SER A 169 -44.14 10.12 -20.84
CA SER A 169 -44.77 10.27 -19.50
C SER A 169 -44.85 9.09 -18.52
N GLN A 170 -44.05 8.03 -18.64
CA GLN A 170 -43.91 7.06 -17.54
C GLN A 170 -42.61 7.27 -16.77
N SER A 171 -42.74 7.73 -15.53
CA SER A 171 -41.70 7.99 -14.53
C SER A 171 -40.60 6.93 -14.47
N ARG A 172 -39.52 7.08 -15.25
CA ARG A 172 -38.31 6.27 -15.08
C ARG A 172 -37.39 6.94 -14.07
N THR A 173 -36.93 6.16 -13.11
CA THR A 173 -36.05 6.65 -12.03
C THR A 173 -34.60 6.43 -12.46
N LYS A 174 -33.81 7.49 -12.56
CA LYS A 174 -32.37 7.35 -12.87
C LYS A 174 -31.67 6.67 -11.69
N VAL A 175 -30.81 5.70 -11.98
CA VAL A 175 -30.04 4.99 -10.96
C VAL A 175 -28.63 5.53 -10.93
N ARG A 176 -28.17 5.95 -9.76
CA ARG A 176 -26.76 6.26 -9.56
C ARG A 176 -25.96 4.95 -9.58
N VAL A 177 -24.92 4.90 -10.39
CA VAL A 177 -23.96 3.79 -10.49
C VAL A 177 -22.59 4.35 -10.18
N SER A 178 -21.87 3.76 -9.24
CA SER A 178 -20.54 4.23 -8.84
C SER A 178 -19.50 3.14 -8.74
N ARG A 179 -18.24 3.52 -9.01
CA ARG A 179 -17.03 2.68 -8.89
C ARG A 179 -17.15 1.33 -9.61
N PRO A 180 -17.30 1.33 -10.94
CA PRO A 180 -17.36 0.10 -11.71
C PRO A 180 -16.09 -0.72 -11.50
N THR A 181 -16.29 -1.98 -11.13
CA THR A 181 -15.24 -2.98 -10.93
C THR A 181 -15.47 -4.09 -11.94
N THR A 182 -14.58 -4.24 -12.91
CA THR A 182 -14.81 -5.13 -14.06
C THR A 182 -13.91 -6.35 -14.06
N VAL A 183 -14.40 -7.47 -14.59
CA VAL A 183 -13.62 -8.70 -14.77
C VAL A 183 -14.17 -9.51 -15.94
N VAL A 184 -13.29 -10.16 -16.71
CA VAL A 184 -13.66 -10.94 -17.90
C VAL A 184 -13.81 -12.42 -17.56
N LYS A 185 -14.91 -13.02 -18.01
CA LYS A 185 -15.16 -14.46 -17.89
C LYS A 185 -15.69 -15.02 -19.21
N GLY A 186 -14.84 -15.75 -19.93
CA GLY A 186 -15.24 -16.32 -21.22
C GLY A 186 -15.44 -15.19 -22.24
N SER A 187 -16.63 -15.15 -22.85
CA SER A 187 -17.06 -14.10 -23.79
C SER A 187 -17.78 -12.93 -23.13
N ASP A 188 -17.85 -12.89 -21.80
CA ASP A 188 -18.65 -11.90 -21.08
C ASP A 188 -17.76 -11.04 -20.17
N ILE A 189 -18.14 -9.77 -20.05
CA ILE A 189 -17.58 -8.81 -19.10
C ILE A 189 -18.56 -8.69 -17.94
N HIS A 190 -18.13 -9.06 -16.74
CA HIS A 190 -18.91 -8.83 -15.53
C HIS A 190 -18.49 -7.51 -14.88
N MET A 191 -19.46 -6.70 -14.46
CA MET A 191 -19.24 -5.47 -13.73
C MET A 191 -20.01 -5.49 -12.41
N PHE A 192 -19.31 -5.09 -11.34
CA PHE A 192 -19.88 -4.78 -10.05
C PHE A 192 -19.76 -3.30 -9.77
N ALA A 193 -20.82 -2.68 -9.27
CA ALA A 193 -20.82 -1.26 -8.94
C ALA A 193 -21.74 -0.99 -7.74
N GLY A 194 -21.47 0.07 -6.98
CA GLY A 194 -22.43 0.56 -6.00
C GLY A 194 -23.61 1.20 -6.70
N THR A 195 -24.83 0.99 -6.20
CA THR A 195 -26.03 1.64 -6.74
C THR A 195 -26.90 2.32 -5.71
N TYR A 196 -27.53 3.40 -6.16
CA TYR A 196 -28.52 4.17 -5.40
C TYR A 196 -29.60 4.73 -6.35
N SER A 197 -30.86 4.32 -6.15
CA SER A 197 -31.99 4.86 -6.91
C SER A 197 -32.56 6.12 -6.25
N PHE A 198 -32.89 7.14 -7.04
CA PHE A 198 -33.50 8.38 -6.55
C PHE A 198 -34.44 8.99 -7.59
N GLU A 199 -35.58 9.54 -7.13
CA GLU A 199 -36.49 10.27 -8.02
C GLU A 199 -35.85 11.57 -8.50
N VAL A 200 -35.83 11.79 -9.82
CA VAL A 200 -35.35 13.03 -10.44
C VAL A 200 -36.47 14.07 -10.34
N THR A 201 -36.57 14.77 -9.20
CA THR A 201 -37.46 15.93 -9.06
C THR A 201 -36.64 17.20 -8.86
N LYS A 202 -36.95 18.25 -9.63
CA LYS A 202 -36.30 19.57 -9.50
C LYS A 202 -36.43 20.09 -8.05
N GLY A 203 -35.30 20.43 -7.42
CA GLY A 203 -35.27 21.17 -6.16
C GLY A 203 -35.32 20.35 -4.87
N VAL A 204 -35.18 19.02 -4.92
CA VAL A 204 -35.14 18.18 -3.71
C VAL A 204 -33.73 18.13 -3.12
N ASP A 205 -33.63 18.40 -1.81
CA ASP A 205 -32.42 18.26 -1.00
C ASP A 205 -32.03 16.77 -0.88
N GLN A 206 -30.78 16.42 -1.22
CA GLN A 206 -30.28 15.03 -1.32
C GLN A 206 -30.16 14.32 0.04
N THR A 207 -30.61 14.95 1.13
CA THR A 207 -30.51 14.43 2.50
C THR A 207 -31.67 13.55 2.93
N ALA A 208 -32.77 13.51 2.18
CA ALA A 208 -33.97 12.74 2.56
C ALA A 208 -34.04 11.37 1.87
N ALA A 209 -33.17 10.44 2.25
CA ALA A 209 -33.55 9.03 2.37
C ALA A 209 -32.44 8.21 3.04
N ALA A 210 -32.82 7.41 4.04
CA ALA A 210 -32.04 6.26 4.47
C ALA A 210 -32.05 5.13 3.40
N ALA A 211 -32.02 5.49 2.10
CA ALA A 211 -32.47 4.67 0.98
C ALA A 211 -31.44 3.66 0.46
N LYS A 212 -31.95 2.42 0.32
CA LYS A 212 -31.68 1.39 -0.69
C LYS A 212 -30.34 1.47 -1.43
N TRP A 213 -29.22 1.52 -0.71
CA TRP A 213 -27.94 1.16 -1.32
C TRP A 213 -28.03 -0.31 -1.77
N GLY A 214 -27.59 -0.55 -3.00
CA GLY A 214 -27.53 -1.88 -3.58
C GLY A 214 -26.18 -2.11 -4.22
N LEU A 215 -25.94 -3.37 -4.57
CA LEU A 215 -24.80 -3.77 -5.38
C LEU A 215 -25.32 -4.18 -6.75
N LEU A 216 -24.98 -3.39 -7.77
CA LEU A 216 -25.26 -3.74 -9.16
C LEU A 216 -24.32 -4.84 -9.62
N VAL A 217 -24.92 -5.84 -10.24
CA VAL A 217 -24.24 -6.83 -11.06
C VAL A 217 -24.75 -6.66 -12.47
N ALA A 218 -23.84 -6.34 -13.38
CA ALA A 218 -24.13 -6.19 -14.79
C ALA A 218 -23.26 -7.11 -15.65
N VAL A 219 -23.80 -7.55 -16.78
CA VAL A 219 -23.08 -8.31 -17.79
C VAL A 219 -23.06 -7.52 -19.08
N GLY A 220 -21.88 -7.43 -19.70
CA GLY A 220 -21.68 -6.77 -20.98
C GLY A 220 -20.92 -7.64 -21.95
N ASN A 221 -21.05 -7.33 -23.24
CA ASN A 221 -20.32 -7.97 -24.32
C ASN A 221 -19.75 -6.92 -25.28
N VAL A 222 -18.76 -7.33 -26.06
CA VAL A 222 -18.19 -6.51 -27.12
C VAL A 222 -18.95 -6.80 -28.41
N SER A 223 -19.43 -5.75 -29.07
CA SER A 223 -19.99 -5.86 -30.43
C SER A 223 -19.55 -4.67 -31.29
N ASN A 224 -19.63 -4.85 -32.61
CA ASN A 224 -19.42 -3.77 -33.56
C ASN A 224 -20.76 -3.04 -33.74
N ASP A 225 -20.75 -1.71 -33.68
CA ASP A 225 -21.89 -1.00 -34.25
C ASP A 225 -21.85 -1.22 -35.77
N GLY A 226 -22.96 -1.61 -36.40
CA GLY A 226 -22.95 -1.94 -37.84
C GLY A 226 -22.54 -0.78 -38.78
N SER A 227 -22.17 0.39 -38.25
CA SER A 227 -21.82 1.61 -38.97
C SER A 227 -20.34 1.98 -38.88
N SER A 228 -19.56 1.42 -37.96
CA SER A 228 -18.13 1.64 -37.85
C SER A 228 -17.41 0.34 -37.46
N ASP A 229 -16.19 0.13 -37.96
CA ASP A 229 -15.37 -1.03 -37.56
C ASP A 229 -14.91 -0.98 -36.07
N LYS A 230 -15.51 -0.09 -35.26
CA LYS A 230 -15.12 0.16 -33.88
C LYS A 230 -15.97 -0.68 -32.93
N LYS A 231 -15.28 -1.63 -32.29
CA LYS A 231 -15.81 -2.42 -31.18
C LYS A 231 -16.23 -1.52 -30.03
N LYS A 232 -17.39 -1.79 -29.43
CA LYS A 232 -17.94 -1.10 -28.25
C LYS A 232 -18.43 -2.13 -27.24
N ILE A 233 -18.42 -1.76 -25.96
CA ILE A 233 -19.03 -2.54 -24.90
C ILE A 233 -20.51 -2.16 -24.82
N TYR A 234 -21.37 -3.17 -24.75
CA TYR A 234 -22.80 -3.02 -24.50
C TYR A 234 -23.16 -3.75 -23.22
N TRP A 235 -23.62 -3.00 -22.23
CA TRP A 235 -24.20 -3.53 -21.01
C TRP A 235 -25.64 -3.96 -21.28
N ASN A 236 -25.96 -5.21 -20.94
CA ASN A 236 -27.25 -5.85 -21.23
C ASN A 236 -27.99 -6.14 -19.92
N ASP A 237 -27.67 -7.25 -19.27
CA ASP A 237 -28.32 -7.67 -18.04
C ASP A 237 -27.85 -6.81 -16.87
N ALA A 238 -28.82 -6.32 -16.08
CA ALA A 238 -28.58 -5.61 -14.84
C ALA A 238 -29.47 -6.17 -13.73
N SER A 239 -28.83 -6.52 -12.61
CA SER A 239 -29.54 -6.92 -11.40
C SER A 239 -28.94 -6.17 -10.21
N VAL A 240 -29.79 -5.66 -9.33
CA VAL A 240 -29.37 -4.97 -8.11
C VAL A 240 -29.63 -5.89 -6.93
N ILE A 241 -28.57 -6.27 -6.23
CA ILE A 241 -28.67 -6.99 -4.97
C ILE A 241 -28.96 -5.96 -3.88
N PRO A 242 -30.12 -6.02 -3.20
CA PRO A 242 -30.43 -5.09 -2.12
C PRO A 242 -29.51 -5.32 -0.93
N TRP A 243 -29.18 -4.25 -0.20
CA TRP A 243 -28.37 -4.29 1.02
C TRP A 243 -28.83 -5.36 2.03
N THR A 244 -30.14 -5.55 2.19
CA THR A 244 -30.75 -6.52 3.12
C THR A 244 -30.28 -7.96 2.90
N TYR A 245 -29.77 -8.30 1.71
CA TYR A 245 -29.15 -9.59 1.44
C TYR A 245 -27.81 -9.78 2.18
N PHE A 246 -27.02 -8.71 2.29
CA PHE A 246 -25.70 -8.73 2.93
C PHE A 246 -25.77 -8.52 4.43
N GLU A 247 -26.78 -7.78 4.92
CA GLU A 247 -27.01 -7.51 6.35
C GLU A 247 -27.02 -8.80 7.19
N LYS A 248 -27.65 -9.87 6.69
CA LYS A 248 -27.69 -11.19 7.35
C LYS A 248 -26.34 -11.92 7.41
N ARG A 249 -25.39 -11.55 6.54
CA ARG A 249 -24.07 -12.22 6.41
C ARG A 249 -22.96 -11.47 7.12
N HIS A 250 -23.10 -10.15 7.29
CA HIS A 250 -22.14 -9.27 7.94
C HIS A 250 -22.89 -8.22 8.77
N GLU A 251 -23.31 -8.61 9.98
CA GLU A 251 -24.13 -7.78 10.88
C GLU A 251 -23.47 -6.44 11.26
N SER A 252 -22.15 -6.32 11.11
CA SER A 252 -21.41 -5.09 11.44
C SER A 252 -21.34 -4.06 10.32
N LEU A 253 -21.70 -4.42 9.09
CA LEU A 253 -21.63 -3.51 7.94
C LEU A 253 -22.95 -2.73 7.78
N THR A 254 -22.88 -1.52 7.23
CA THR A 254 -24.05 -0.66 6.97
C THR A 254 -24.16 -0.20 5.51
N ARG A 255 -23.14 -0.46 4.70
CA ARG A 255 -23.06 -0.13 3.27
C ARG A 255 -22.07 -1.06 2.59
N LEU A 256 -22.28 -1.33 1.29
CA LEU A 256 -21.34 -2.03 0.43
C LEU A 256 -21.39 -1.44 -0.99
N ILE A 257 -20.21 -1.15 -1.55
CA ILE A 257 -20.04 -0.64 -2.91
C ILE A 257 -18.86 -1.34 -3.60
N GLY A 258 -18.77 -1.25 -4.92
CA GLY A 258 -17.58 -1.70 -5.66
C GLY A 258 -16.31 -0.95 -5.22
N GLY A 259 -15.16 -1.63 -5.26
CA GLY A 259 -13.84 -1.01 -5.00
C GLY A 259 -13.42 -0.05 -6.12
N GLY A 260 -13.99 -0.20 -7.32
CA GLY A 260 -13.52 0.49 -8.52
C GLY A 260 -12.27 -0.18 -9.10
N GLY A 261 -12.01 0.01 -10.38
CA GLY A 261 -10.86 -0.62 -11.04
C GLY A 261 -11.14 -2.04 -11.50
N SER A 262 -10.18 -2.94 -11.35
CA SER A 262 -10.24 -4.29 -11.94
C SER A 262 -10.44 -5.37 -10.87
N GLY A 263 -11.28 -6.36 -11.19
CA GLY A 263 -11.32 -7.64 -10.48
C GLY A 263 -10.27 -8.61 -11.03
N ALA A 264 -10.15 -9.76 -10.37
CA ALA A 264 -9.24 -10.83 -10.75
C ALA A 264 -10.02 -12.11 -11.08
N LYS A 265 -9.61 -12.82 -12.13
CA LYS A 265 -10.05 -14.18 -12.41
C LYS A 265 -8.97 -15.14 -11.88
N MET A 266 -9.32 -15.92 -10.89
CA MET A 266 -8.44 -16.91 -10.27
C MET A 266 -8.16 -18.08 -11.21
N LYS A 267 -7.07 -18.81 -10.96
CA LYS A 267 -6.73 -20.05 -11.71
C LYS A 267 -7.79 -21.14 -11.65
N ASP A 268 -8.55 -21.21 -10.56
CA ASP A 268 -9.68 -22.14 -10.40
C ASP A 268 -10.97 -21.67 -11.11
N GLY A 269 -10.93 -20.52 -11.79
CA GLY A 269 -12.04 -19.93 -12.52
C GLY A 269 -12.97 -19.06 -11.66
N ALA A 270 -12.74 -18.95 -10.35
CA ALA A 270 -13.48 -18.02 -9.50
C ALA A 270 -13.16 -16.58 -9.87
N LEU A 271 -14.16 -15.70 -9.85
CA LEU A 271 -13.97 -14.27 -9.99
C LEU A 271 -13.88 -13.65 -8.60
N VAL A 272 -12.91 -12.77 -8.38
CA VAL A 272 -12.69 -12.02 -7.15
C VAL A 272 -12.77 -10.55 -7.47
N LEU A 273 -13.66 -9.82 -6.78
CA LEU A 273 -13.84 -8.40 -6.99
C LEU A 273 -13.64 -7.64 -5.67
N PRO A 274 -12.79 -6.60 -5.65
CA PRO A 274 -12.66 -5.73 -4.48
C PRO A 274 -13.96 -4.95 -4.23
N VAL A 275 -14.31 -4.81 -2.97
CA VAL A 275 -15.47 -4.03 -2.50
C VAL A 275 -15.14 -3.24 -1.25
N GLU A 276 -15.81 -2.11 -1.07
CA GLU A 276 -15.68 -1.27 0.10
C GLU A 276 -16.97 -1.33 0.92
N GLY A 277 -16.83 -1.64 2.20
CA GLY A 277 -17.89 -1.62 3.19
C GLY A 277 -17.80 -0.41 4.12
N THR A 278 -18.90 -0.15 4.84
CA THR A 278 -18.90 0.79 5.97
C THR A 278 -19.22 0.04 7.25
N LYS A 279 -18.34 0.13 8.25
CA LYS A 279 -18.46 -0.49 9.58
C LYS A 279 -18.34 0.60 10.64
N ASP A 280 -19.32 0.73 11.52
CA ASP A 280 -19.32 1.73 12.60
C ASP A 280 -18.98 3.16 12.11
N GLY A 281 -19.45 3.51 10.91
CA GLY A 281 -19.20 4.81 10.26
C GLY A 281 -17.84 4.95 9.58
N LYS A 282 -17.00 3.91 9.56
CA LYS A 282 -15.67 3.91 8.94
C LYS A 282 -15.62 3.01 7.70
N ALA A 283 -14.74 3.33 6.77
CA ALA A 283 -14.51 2.48 5.60
C ALA A 283 -13.73 1.21 5.98
N VAL A 284 -14.09 0.09 5.36
CA VAL A 284 -13.36 -1.18 5.42
C VAL A 284 -13.33 -1.79 4.02
N SER A 285 -12.29 -2.55 3.72
CA SER A 285 -12.09 -3.18 2.42
C SER A 285 -12.25 -4.70 2.51
N LEU A 286 -12.95 -5.27 1.54
CA LEU A 286 -13.29 -6.69 1.45
C LEU A 286 -13.24 -7.16 -0.01
N ILE A 287 -13.59 -8.42 -0.23
CA ILE A 287 -13.80 -8.99 -1.57
C ILE A 287 -15.14 -9.70 -1.67
N ILE A 288 -15.68 -9.75 -2.88
CA ILE A 288 -16.73 -10.70 -3.28
C ILE A 288 -16.09 -11.74 -4.18
N TYR A 289 -16.30 -13.02 -3.86
CA TYR A 289 -15.94 -14.10 -4.75
C TYR A 289 -17.18 -14.77 -5.36
N THR A 290 -17.12 -15.08 -6.66
CA THR A 290 -18.18 -15.80 -7.38
C THR A 290 -17.58 -17.00 -8.10
N ALA A 291 -18.07 -18.22 -7.83
CA ALA A 291 -17.65 -19.43 -8.53
C ALA A 291 -18.67 -19.86 -9.58
N THR A 292 -19.94 -20.03 -9.18
CA THR A 292 -20.99 -20.67 -9.99
C THR A 292 -22.35 -19.98 -9.98
N GLY A 293 -22.43 -18.75 -9.47
CA GLY A 293 -23.68 -17.98 -9.31
C GLY A 293 -24.02 -17.76 -7.83
N GLY A 294 -24.26 -16.51 -7.45
CA GLY A 294 -24.31 -16.05 -6.06
C GLY A 294 -22.93 -15.63 -5.55
N GLY A 295 -22.72 -14.32 -5.38
CA GLY A 295 -21.50 -13.79 -4.79
C GLY A 295 -21.45 -14.01 -3.29
N ASN A 296 -20.34 -14.56 -2.81
CA ASN A 296 -20.06 -14.64 -1.38
C ASN A 296 -19.13 -13.49 -1.00
N LEU A 297 -19.61 -12.64 -0.11
CA LEU A 297 -18.79 -11.65 0.57
C LEU A 297 -17.80 -12.37 1.49
N SER A 298 -16.55 -11.93 1.53
CA SER A 298 -15.53 -12.49 2.41
C SER A 298 -15.87 -12.28 3.89
N LYS A 299 -15.51 -13.24 4.76
CA LYS A 299 -15.75 -13.10 6.20
C LYS A 299 -14.81 -12.06 6.82
N GLY A 300 -13.54 -12.09 6.44
CA GLY A 300 -12.53 -11.12 6.85
C GLY A 300 -12.64 -9.81 6.08
N MET A 301 -12.09 -8.76 6.69
CA MET A 301 -12.00 -7.42 6.13
C MET A 301 -10.69 -6.75 6.58
N SER A 302 -10.33 -5.63 5.96
CA SER A 302 -9.21 -4.78 6.40
C SER A 302 -9.46 -4.14 7.78
N ALA A 303 -8.44 -3.47 8.31
CA ALA A 303 -8.62 -2.55 9.43
C ALA A 303 -9.59 -1.40 9.08
N ASP A 304 -10.17 -0.80 10.13
CA ASP A 304 -10.96 0.43 10.09
C ASP A 304 -10.21 1.57 9.38
N GLY A 305 -10.93 2.33 8.56
CA GLY A 305 -10.40 3.50 7.86
C GLY A 305 -9.57 3.13 6.63
N CYS A 306 -9.75 1.93 6.07
CA CYS A 306 -9.06 1.50 4.85
C CYS A 306 -10.06 1.30 3.70
N SER A 307 -9.90 2.09 2.64
CA SER A 307 -10.77 2.18 1.47
C SER A 307 -9.99 1.90 0.18
N ASP A 308 -10.68 2.06 -0.96
CA ASP A 308 -10.08 1.99 -2.29
C ASP A 308 -9.28 0.69 -2.56
N PRO A 309 -9.89 -0.49 -2.34
CA PRO A 309 -9.20 -1.76 -2.52
C PRO A 309 -8.90 -2.08 -3.98
N SER A 310 -7.68 -2.53 -4.24
CA SER A 310 -7.27 -3.21 -5.48
C SER A 310 -6.75 -4.61 -5.14
N VAL A 311 -7.12 -5.62 -5.92
CA VAL A 311 -6.85 -7.03 -5.62
C VAL A 311 -6.19 -7.75 -6.79
N VAL A 312 -5.20 -8.60 -6.49
CA VAL A 312 -4.52 -9.47 -7.46
C VAL A 312 -4.35 -10.89 -6.90
N GLU A 313 -4.26 -11.88 -7.80
CA GLU A 313 -3.87 -13.25 -7.47
C GLU A 313 -2.35 -13.41 -7.61
N ARG A 314 -1.71 -14.05 -6.63
CA ARG A 314 -0.31 -14.45 -6.64
C ARG A 314 -0.18 -15.96 -6.81
N LYS A 315 1.07 -16.45 -6.79
CA LYS A 315 1.40 -17.87 -6.82
C LYS A 315 0.59 -18.65 -5.77
N ASP A 316 0.24 -19.89 -6.13
CA ASP A 316 -0.51 -20.83 -5.29
C ASP A 316 -1.91 -20.34 -4.84
N GLY A 317 -2.53 -19.44 -5.61
CA GLY A 317 -3.90 -18.97 -5.35
C GLY A 317 -4.04 -17.98 -4.19
N LYS A 318 -2.92 -17.42 -3.73
CA LYS A 318 -2.90 -16.40 -2.66
C LYS A 318 -3.43 -15.07 -3.20
N LEU A 319 -4.25 -14.38 -2.44
CA LEU A 319 -4.74 -13.05 -2.76
C LEU A 319 -3.89 -11.98 -2.09
N MET A 320 -3.65 -10.88 -2.79
CA MET A 320 -3.14 -9.64 -2.22
C MET A 320 -4.14 -8.52 -2.43
N MET A 321 -4.43 -7.77 -1.36
CA MET A 321 -5.29 -6.60 -1.38
C MET A 321 -4.51 -5.37 -0.92
N MET A 322 -4.45 -4.35 -1.77
CA MET A 322 -3.88 -3.04 -1.45
C MET A 322 -5.00 -2.05 -1.17
N THR A 323 -4.92 -1.30 -0.07
CA THR A 323 -5.93 -0.34 0.36
C THR A 323 -5.30 1.00 0.72
N ALA A 324 -5.97 2.11 0.47
CA ALA A 324 -5.59 3.41 1.01
C ALA A 324 -6.22 3.61 2.39
N CYS A 325 -5.44 4.02 3.39
CA CYS A 325 -5.94 4.13 4.77
C CYS A 325 -5.82 5.54 5.35
N ASP A 326 -6.65 5.85 6.35
CA ASP A 326 -6.76 7.16 7.03
C ASP A 326 -5.46 7.59 7.74
N ASP A 327 -4.56 6.65 8.02
CA ASP A 327 -3.22 6.94 8.56
C ASP A 327 -2.26 7.55 7.51
N GLY A 328 -2.77 7.77 6.29
CA GLY A 328 -2.03 8.29 5.15
C GLY A 328 -1.15 7.24 4.48
N ARG A 329 -1.22 5.97 4.86
CA ARG A 329 -0.44 4.90 4.23
C ARG A 329 -1.32 3.92 3.48
N ARG A 330 -0.76 3.33 2.43
CA ARG A 330 -1.35 2.15 1.82
C ARG A 330 -0.98 0.92 2.63
N ARG A 331 -2.00 0.16 3.04
CA ARG A 331 -1.82 -1.13 3.70
C ARG A 331 -2.04 -2.24 2.69
N VAL A 332 -1.20 -3.27 2.77
CA VAL A 332 -1.28 -4.44 1.90
C VAL A 332 -1.56 -5.65 2.76
N TYR A 333 -2.54 -6.45 2.36
CA TYR A 333 -2.98 -7.65 3.07
C TYR A 333 -2.83 -8.88 2.18
N GLU A 334 -2.45 -9.99 2.78
CA GLU A 334 -2.40 -11.31 2.15
C GLU A 334 -3.52 -12.20 2.70
N SER A 335 -4.12 -13.01 1.82
CA SER A 335 -5.07 -14.07 2.20
C SER A 335 -4.78 -15.34 1.42
N VAL A 336 -4.78 -16.47 2.13
CA VAL A 336 -4.63 -17.83 1.55
C VAL A 336 -5.95 -18.61 1.55
N ASP A 337 -7.02 -17.99 2.05
CA ASP A 337 -8.32 -18.61 2.33
C ASP A 337 -9.48 -17.82 1.71
N LYS A 338 -9.21 -17.13 0.59
CA LYS A 338 -10.19 -16.33 -0.17
C LYS A 338 -10.91 -15.26 0.68
N GLY A 339 -10.16 -14.61 1.56
CA GLY A 339 -10.59 -13.49 2.38
C GLY A 339 -11.31 -13.89 3.67
N ASP A 340 -11.31 -15.17 4.05
CA ASP A 340 -11.80 -15.57 5.37
C ASP A 340 -10.94 -14.95 6.48
N SER A 341 -9.62 -14.84 6.25
CA SER A 341 -8.69 -14.06 7.07
C SER A 341 -7.72 -13.24 6.21
N TRP A 342 -7.30 -12.10 6.76
CA TRP A 342 -6.34 -11.19 6.14
C TRP A 342 -5.18 -10.94 7.10
N THR A 343 -3.96 -11.10 6.61
CA THR A 343 -2.73 -10.76 7.35
C THR A 343 -2.08 -9.55 6.70
N GLU A 344 -1.81 -8.49 7.47
CA GLU A 344 -1.10 -7.32 6.95
C GLU A 344 0.35 -7.70 6.61
N ALA A 345 0.79 -7.40 5.38
CA ALA A 345 2.12 -7.71 4.85
C ALA A 345 3.21 -6.75 5.38
N LEU A 346 3.31 -6.65 6.71
CA LEU A 346 4.22 -5.73 7.42
C LEU A 346 5.71 -6.00 7.15
N GLY A 347 6.07 -7.22 6.74
CA GLY A 347 7.43 -7.61 6.41
C GLY A 347 7.88 -7.22 5.00
N THR A 348 6.97 -6.74 4.14
CA THR A 348 7.28 -6.51 2.73
C THR A 348 6.67 -5.20 2.22
N LEU A 349 5.39 -5.21 1.84
CA LEU A 349 4.78 -4.16 1.01
C LEU A 349 3.86 -3.23 1.79
N SER A 350 3.37 -3.64 2.95
CA SER A 350 2.45 -2.81 3.72
C SER A 350 3.17 -1.58 4.24
N ARG A 351 2.51 -0.42 4.16
CA ARG A 351 3.00 0.87 4.66
C ARG A 351 4.23 1.43 3.93
N VAL A 352 4.59 0.84 2.79
CA VAL A 352 5.65 1.36 1.91
C VAL A 352 5.21 2.64 1.23
N TRP A 353 4.04 2.65 0.59
CA TRP A 353 3.54 3.83 -0.11
C TRP A 353 2.70 4.69 0.82
N GLY A 354 3.13 5.93 1.01
CA GLY A 354 2.40 6.91 1.82
C GLY A 354 1.75 7.99 0.97
N ASN A 355 0.97 8.82 1.63
CA ASN A 355 0.49 10.14 1.23
C ASN A 355 0.72 11.07 2.44
N LYS A 356 1.01 12.34 2.20
CA LYS A 356 1.11 13.32 3.30
C LYS A 356 -0.23 13.68 3.89
N HIS A 357 -1.30 13.58 3.10
CA HIS A 357 -2.63 13.86 3.59
C HIS A 357 -3.06 12.76 4.58
N ARG A 358 -3.31 13.18 5.84
CA ARG A 358 -3.83 12.30 6.91
C ARG A 358 -5.31 12.59 7.12
N GLY A 359 -6.06 11.59 7.62
CA GLY A 359 -7.50 11.67 7.82
C GLY A 359 -8.28 11.46 6.52
N ASN A 360 -9.51 11.98 6.47
CA ASN A 360 -10.51 11.71 5.43
C ASN A 360 -10.15 12.27 4.02
N VAL A 361 -8.93 12.75 3.82
CA VAL A 361 -8.45 13.26 2.54
C VAL A 361 -8.19 12.07 1.62
N LYS A 362 -9.29 11.68 0.96
CA LYS A 362 -9.51 10.62 -0.02
C LYS A 362 -8.23 9.96 -0.54
N GLY A 363 -7.99 8.73 -0.06
CA GLY A 363 -7.21 7.77 -0.81
C GLY A 363 -7.73 7.63 -2.24
N VAL A 364 -6.85 7.20 -3.15
CA VAL A 364 -7.23 6.92 -4.54
C VAL A 364 -6.92 5.47 -4.85
N GLY A 365 -7.77 4.84 -5.68
CA GLY A 365 -7.54 3.50 -6.19
C GLY A 365 -6.22 3.39 -6.94
N SER A 366 -5.51 2.28 -6.73
CA SER A 366 -4.25 1.99 -7.41
C SER A 366 -4.49 1.16 -8.66
N GLY A 367 -3.72 1.44 -9.72
CA GLY A 367 -3.50 0.43 -10.74
C GLY A 367 -2.59 -0.63 -10.14
N PHE A 368 -3.04 -1.88 -10.12
CA PHE A 368 -2.33 -2.98 -9.49
C PHE A 368 -2.49 -4.23 -10.34
N THR A 369 -1.38 -4.81 -10.79
CA THR A 369 -1.38 -6.02 -11.60
C THR A 369 -0.15 -6.88 -11.31
N THR A 370 -0.21 -8.13 -11.73
CA THR A 370 0.88 -9.11 -11.62
C THR A 370 1.36 -9.50 -13.02
N ALA A 371 2.64 -9.81 -13.14
CA ALA A 371 3.24 -10.26 -14.39
C ALA A 371 4.35 -11.29 -14.12
N THR A 372 4.64 -12.12 -15.11
CA THR A 372 5.86 -12.94 -15.13
C THR A 372 6.74 -12.42 -16.26
N ILE A 373 7.83 -11.74 -15.93
CA ILE A 373 8.76 -11.11 -16.89
C ILE A 373 10.14 -11.70 -16.64
N GLU A 374 10.81 -12.17 -17.69
CA GLU A 374 12.15 -12.80 -17.60
C GLU A 374 12.22 -13.94 -16.56
N ASN A 375 11.16 -14.75 -16.48
CA ASN A 375 10.98 -15.84 -15.52
C ASN A 375 10.93 -15.42 -14.03
N ARG A 376 10.67 -14.14 -13.76
CA ARG A 376 10.43 -13.62 -12.40
C ARG A 376 8.98 -13.18 -12.24
N ASP A 377 8.34 -13.64 -11.17
CA ASP A 377 6.99 -13.19 -10.80
C ASP A 377 7.07 -11.83 -10.11
N VAL A 378 6.41 -10.83 -10.69
CA VAL A 378 6.47 -9.44 -10.25
C VAL A 378 5.07 -8.85 -10.12
N MET A 379 5.02 -7.73 -9.40
CA MET A 379 3.87 -6.86 -9.25
C MET A 379 4.24 -5.47 -9.76
N LEU A 380 3.29 -4.87 -10.47
CA LEU A 380 3.38 -3.52 -10.99
C LEU A 380 2.26 -2.68 -10.36
N VAL A 381 2.62 -1.48 -9.89
CA VAL A 381 1.68 -0.60 -9.17
C VAL A 381 1.79 0.82 -9.70
N THR A 382 0.67 1.49 -9.99
CA THR A 382 0.65 2.91 -10.37
C THR A 382 0.00 3.76 -9.30
N LEU A 383 0.75 4.74 -8.78
CA LEU A 383 0.34 5.58 -7.65
C LEU A 383 0.82 7.02 -7.82
N PRO A 384 0.03 8.03 -7.40
CA PRO A 384 0.50 9.41 -7.37
C PRO A 384 1.55 9.63 -6.26
N VAL A 385 2.62 10.34 -6.62
CA VAL A 385 3.66 10.85 -5.74
C VAL A 385 3.51 12.37 -5.65
N TYR A 386 3.53 12.93 -4.43
CA TYR A 386 3.29 14.34 -4.18
C TYR A 386 4.59 15.06 -3.80
N SER A 387 4.91 16.15 -4.50
CA SER A 387 6.08 16.98 -4.20
C SER A 387 5.90 17.74 -2.87
N LYS A 388 6.99 18.18 -2.24
CA LYS A 388 6.95 18.95 -0.97
C LYS A 388 6.83 20.46 -1.12
N GLU A 389 7.03 20.98 -2.31
CA GLU A 389 7.43 22.37 -2.49
C GLU A 389 6.33 23.29 -3.04
N GLU A 390 5.16 22.75 -3.42
CA GLU A 390 4.13 23.53 -4.13
C GLU A 390 2.94 23.93 -3.24
N GLU A 391 2.49 25.18 -3.36
CA GLU A 391 1.26 25.68 -2.70
C GLU A 391 0.00 24.92 -3.17
N LYS A 392 0.03 24.34 -4.37
CA LYS A 392 -0.98 23.42 -4.91
C LYS A 392 -0.31 22.10 -5.24
N GLU A 393 -0.17 21.22 -4.26
CA GLU A 393 0.45 19.90 -4.43
C GLU A 393 -0.25 19.09 -5.53
N LYS A 394 0.45 18.86 -6.63
CA LYS A 394 0.03 17.95 -7.70
C LYS A 394 0.52 16.53 -7.43
N GLY A 395 -0.30 15.52 -7.74
CA GLY A 395 0.12 14.13 -7.73
C GLY A 395 0.64 13.69 -9.09
N VAL A 396 1.94 13.44 -9.25
CA VAL A 396 2.47 12.84 -10.47
C VAL A 396 2.33 11.33 -10.35
N LEU A 397 1.70 10.67 -11.32
CA LEU A 397 1.56 9.22 -11.33
C LEU A 397 2.91 8.55 -11.61
N HIS A 398 3.33 7.63 -10.75
CA HIS A 398 4.55 6.84 -10.92
C HIS A 398 4.22 5.36 -11.09
N LEU A 399 5.06 4.65 -11.84
CA LEU A 399 5.04 3.19 -11.92
C LEU A 399 6.07 2.62 -10.94
N TRP A 400 5.63 1.67 -10.12
CA TRP A 400 6.46 0.94 -9.16
C TRP A 400 6.54 -0.53 -9.55
N LEU A 401 7.73 -1.12 -9.40
CA LEU A 401 8.00 -2.54 -9.61
C LEU A 401 8.38 -3.19 -8.28
N THR A 402 7.84 -4.37 -8.02
CA THR A 402 8.26 -5.20 -6.88
C THR A 402 8.12 -6.69 -7.15
N ASP A 403 9.01 -7.50 -6.59
CA ASP A 403 8.90 -8.96 -6.55
C ASP A 403 8.44 -9.49 -5.17
N ASN A 404 7.94 -8.61 -4.30
CA ASN A 404 7.65 -8.81 -2.87
C ASN A 404 8.85 -8.71 -1.91
N THR A 405 10.06 -8.52 -2.43
CA THR A 405 11.27 -8.30 -1.63
C THR A 405 11.87 -6.94 -1.96
N HIS A 406 12.17 -6.71 -3.24
CA HIS A 406 12.72 -5.49 -3.78
C HIS A 406 11.60 -4.57 -4.26
N ILE A 407 11.79 -3.26 -4.14
CA ILE A 407 10.82 -2.25 -4.58
C ILE A 407 11.59 -1.12 -5.25
N VAL A 408 11.23 -0.80 -6.49
CA VAL A 408 11.88 0.25 -7.29
C VAL A 408 10.83 1.16 -7.93
N ASP A 409 11.08 2.47 -7.88
CA ASP A 409 10.34 3.45 -8.67
C ASP A 409 10.89 3.46 -10.10
N ILE A 410 10.07 3.06 -11.06
CA ILE A 410 10.43 3.04 -12.49
C ILE A 410 10.38 4.46 -13.08
N GLY A 411 9.62 5.35 -12.43
CA GLY A 411 9.53 6.76 -12.75
C GLY A 411 8.12 7.22 -13.14
N PRO A 412 8.01 8.50 -13.54
CA PRO A 412 6.73 9.13 -13.83
C PRO A 412 6.07 8.57 -15.09
N VAL A 413 4.74 8.63 -15.08
CA VAL A 413 3.82 8.15 -16.11
C VAL A 413 2.92 9.28 -16.64
N SER A 414 2.53 10.23 -15.78
CA SER A 414 1.54 11.27 -16.12
C SER A 414 2.14 12.62 -16.54
N GLY A 415 3.46 12.72 -16.72
CA GLY A 415 4.12 14.02 -16.95
C GLY A 415 3.78 15.02 -15.83
N ASP A 416 3.32 16.22 -16.18
CA ASP A 416 2.95 17.29 -15.24
C ASP A 416 1.46 17.30 -14.84
N ASP A 417 0.68 16.29 -15.27
CA ASP A 417 -0.72 16.15 -14.91
C ASP A 417 -0.86 15.85 -13.40
N ASP A 418 -1.87 16.45 -12.76
CA ASP A 418 -2.30 16.08 -11.41
C ASP A 418 -3.20 14.84 -11.48
N ALA A 419 -2.57 13.68 -11.30
CA ALA A 419 -3.18 12.37 -11.38
C ALA A 419 -3.82 11.93 -10.06
N ALA A 420 -4.89 11.15 -10.17
CA ALA A 420 -5.60 10.54 -9.05
C ALA A 420 -5.71 9.01 -9.20
N ALA A 421 -6.92 8.44 -9.24
CA ALA A 421 -7.07 6.99 -9.35
C ALA A 421 -6.59 6.49 -10.71
N SER A 422 -6.03 5.29 -10.74
CA SER A 422 -5.55 4.65 -11.97
C SER A 422 -5.92 3.17 -12.03
N SER A 423 -5.84 2.61 -13.23
CA SER A 423 -5.86 1.16 -13.46
C SER A 423 -4.62 0.77 -14.24
N LEU A 424 -4.27 -0.52 -14.23
CA LEU A 424 -3.07 -1.04 -14.87
C LEU A 424 -3.37 -2.41 -15.46
N LEU A 425 -3.02 -2.59 -16.74
CA LEU A 425 -3.13 -3.87 -17.42
C LEU A 425 -1.79 -4.20 -18.08
N TYR A 426 -1.24 -5.34 -17.69
CA TYR A 426 -0.13 -5.98 -18.37
C TYR A 426 -0.65 -7.11 -19.26
N LYS A 427 -0.24 -7.11 -20.52
CA LYS A 427 -0.51 -8.17 -21.48
C LYS A 427 0.80 -8.83 -21.85
N SER A 428 0.93 -10.14 -21.59
CA SER A 428 2.12 -10.89 -21.98
C SER A 428 2.21 -11.02 -23.50
N ALA A 429 3.42 -11.21 -24.02
CA ALA A 429 3.58 -11.83 -25.32
C ALA A 429 2.91 -13.21 -25.24
N GLY A 430 2.02 -13.54 -26.18
CA GLY A 430 1.48 -14.89 -26.28
C GLY A 430 2.60 -15.89 -26.61
N SER A 431 2.25 -17.15 -26.87
CA SER A 431 3.23 -18.21 -27.21
C SER A 431 3.92 -18.04 -28.59
N GLY A 432 3.98 -16.82 -29.13
CA GLY A 432 4.60 -16.50 -30.41
C GLY A 432 5.79 -15.54 -30.22
N ASN A 433 6.79 -15.64 -31.10
CA ASN A 433 8.08 -14.95 -31.02
C ASN A 433 8.01 -13.42 -31.27
N ASN A 434 6.86 -12.78 -31.02
CA ASN A 434 6.71 -11.34 -31.12
C ASN A 434 6.80 -10.75 -29.72
N ASN A 435 7.71 -9.79 -29.51
CA ASN A 435 7.84 -8.97 -28.29
C ASN A 435 6.65 -8.03 -28.09
N ASN A 436 5.42 -8.57 -28.16
CA ASN A 436 4.16 -7.86 -28.06
C ASN A 436 3.69 -7.67 -26.62
N GLU A 437 4.59 -7.78 -25.65
CA GLU A 437 4.27 -7.40 -24.27
C GLU A 437 3.87 -5.94 -24.22
N ARG A 438 2.78 -5.65 -23.52
CA ARG A 438 2.21 -4.31 -23.46
C ARG A 438 1.81 -3.99 -22.04
N LEU A 439 2.08 -2.75 -21.64
CA LEU A 439 1.66 -2.20 -20.35
C LEU A 439 0.93 -0.88 -20.62
N ILE A 440 -0.28 -0.74 -20.07
CA ILE A 440 -1.14 0.42 -20.28
C ILE A 440 -1.82 0.83 -18.98
N ALA A 441 -1.91 2.15 -18.76
CA ALA A 441 -2.48 2.73 -17.55
C ALA A 441 -3.40 3.93 -17.89
N PRO A 442 -4.72 3.81 -17.71
CA PRO A 442 -5.61 4.95 -17.62
C PRO A 442 -5.57 5.55 -16.20
N TYR A 443 -5.59 6.87 -16.12
CA TYR A 443 -5.68 7.60 -14.86
C TYR A 443 -6.64 8.78 -14.95
N GLU A 444 -7.20 9.13 -13.80
CA GLU A 444 -7.97 10.35 -13.58
C GLU A 444 -7.04 11.56 -13.57
N LYS A 445 -7.33 12.56 -14.42
CA LYS A 445 -6.62 13.83 -14.47
C LYS A 445 -7.49 14.92 -13.84
N LYS A 446 -7.01 15.51 -12.75
CA LYS A 446 -7.67 16.69 -12.16
C LYS A 446 -7.44 17.90 -13.04
N LYS A 447 -8.50 18.65 -13.34
CA LYS A 447 -8.36 19.93 -14.03
C LYS A 447 -7.80 20.99 -13.09
N GLY A 448 -6.92 21.84 -13.62
CA GLY A 448 -6.40 23.00 -12.89
C GLY A 448 -7.47 24.07 -12.68
N GLY A 449 -7.19 25.05 -11.81
CA GLY A 449 -8.02 26.26 -11.68
C GLY A 449 -9.23 26.17 -10.74
N GLY A 450 -9.35 25.10 -9.94
CA GLY A 450 -10.45 24.92 -8.98
C GLY A 450 -11.69 24.22 -9.57
N GLU A 451 -11.60 23.75 -10.81
CA GLU A 451 -12.63 22.92 -11.43
C GLU A 451 -12.60 21.51 -10.81
N SER A 452 -13.74 21.01 -10.34
CA SER A 452 -13.84 19.67 -9.74
C SER A 452 -13.97 18.53 -10.76
N SER A 453 -14.07 18.86 -12.05
CA SER A 453 -14.18 17.87 -13.12
C SER A 453 -12.87 17.12 -13.32
N LEU A 454 -12.96 15.81 -13.54
CA LEU A 454 -11.84 14.94 -13.86
C LEU A 454 -11.91 14.51 -15.33
N GLY A 455 -10.83 14.71 -16.06
CA GLY A 455 -10.59 14.04 -17.33
C GLY A 455 -10.04 12.64 -17.11
N MET A 456 -9.84 11.88 -18.20
CA MET A 456 -9.15 10.60 -18.16
C MET A 456 -8.11 10.56 -19.25
N VAL A 457 -6.90 10.15 -18.89
CA VAL A 457 -5.78 9.99 -19.82
C VAL A 457 -5.36 8.54 -19.81
N SER A 458 -5.18 7.96 -20.99
CA SER A 458 -4.59 6.64 -21.16
C SER A 458 -3.15 6.78 -21.63
N VAL A 459 -2.22 6.08 -20.98
CA VAL A 459 -0.79 6.11 -21.31
C VAL A 459 -0.27 4.71 -21.54
N ARG A 460 0.56 4.56 -22.58
CA ARG A 460 1.33 3.34 -22.83
C ARG A 460 2.69 3.42 -22.19
N LEU A 461 3.01 2.39 -21.44
CA LEU A 461 4.20 2.37 -20.60
C LEU A 461 5.33 1.59 -21.27
N THR A 462 5.59 1.85 -22.56
CA THR A 462 6.61 1.12 -23.34
C THR A 462 8.01 1.39 -22.78
N ALA A 463 8.37 2.67 -22.60
CA ALA A 463 9.68 3.05 -22.05
C ALA A 463 9.86 2.58 -20.61
N GLN A 464 8.78 2.62 -19.81
CA GLN A 464 8.80 2.11 -18.44
C GLN A 464 8.91 0.59 -18.41
N LEU A 465 8.28 -0.14 -19.35
CA LEU A 465 8.43 -1.59 -19.46
C LEU A 465 9.86 -2.00 -19.87
N GLU A 466 10.53 -1.22 -20.72
CA GLU A 466 11.96 -1.42 -21.01
C GLU A 466 12.82 -1.23 -19.75
N ARG A 467 12.57 -0.17 -18.97
CA ARG A 467 13.25 0.03 -17.67
C ARG A 467 12.99 -1.10 -16.68
N VAL A 468 11.76 -1.64 -16.64
CA VAL A 468 11.43 -2.81 -15.81
C VAL A 468 12.35 -3.98 -16.15
N ARG A 469 12.63 -4.25 -17.43
CA ARG A 469 13.57 -5.31 -17.84
C ARG A 469 14.99 -5.03 -17.39
N GLU A 470 15.46 -3.78 -17.53
CA GLU A 470 16.80 -3.39 -17.04
C GLU A 470 16.94 -3.61 -15.53
N VAL A 471 15.91 -3.30 -14.75
CA VAL A 471 15.88 -3.54 -13.31
C VAL A 471 15.90 -5.02 -12.99
N LEU A 472 15.09 -5.83 -13.67
CA LEU A 472 15.04 -7.29 -13.45
C LEU A 472 16.36 -7.98 -13.80
N THR A 473 17.01 -7.54 -14.88
CA THR A 473 18.37 -7.98 -15.24
C THR A 473 19.35 -7.62 -14.12
N THR A 474 19.30 -6.38 -13.61
CA THR A 474 20.17 -5.92 -12.51
C THR A 474 19.97 -6.77 -11.25
N TRP A 475 18.72 -7.01 -10.83
CA TRP A 475 18.44 -7.85 -9.66
C TRP A 475 19.00 -9.25 -9.81
N LYS A 476 18.88 -9.86 -11.00
CA LYS A 476 19.46 -11.17 -11.29
C LYS A 476 20.99 -11.17 -11.16
N GLU A 477 21.67 -10.16 -11.69
CA GLU A 477 23.14 -10.04 -11.58
C GLU A 477 23.61 -9.82 -10.13
N VAL A 478 22.82 -9.11 -9.31
CA VAL A 478 23.10 -8.93 -7.88
C VAL A 478 22.86 -10.24 -7.12
N ASP A 479 21.74 -10.92 -7.37
CA ASP A 479 21.41 -12.23 -6.79
C ASP A 479 22.53 -13.25 -7.08
N GLU A 480 23.02 -13.32 -8.32
CA GLU A 480 24.12 -14.21 -8.73
C GLU A 480 25.43 -13.92 -7.99
N ARG A 481 25.79 -12.63 -7.80
CA ARG A 481 27.00 -12.23 -7.08
C ARG A 481 26.89 -12.50 -5.59
N VAL A 482 25.77 -12.15 -4.96
CA VAL A 482 25.54 -12.42 -3.53
C VAL A 482 25.53 -13.92 -3.25
N SER A 483 25.01 -14.73 -4.18
CA SER A 483 25.05 -16.19 -4.08
C SER A 483 26.47 -16.76 -4.02
N GLN A 484 27.50 -16.02 -4.44
CA GLN A 484 28.91 -16.44 -4.27
C GLN A 484 29.35 -16.48 -2.80
N LEU A 485 28.60 -15.87 -1.87
CA LEU A 485 28.80 -16.07 -0.42
C LEU A 485 28.36 -17.46 0.05
N CYS A 486 27.66 -18.24 -0.78
CA CYS A 486 27.41 -19.65 -0.56
C CYS A 486 27.54 -20.41 -1.88
N PRO A 487 28.78 -20.67 -2.35
CA PRO A 487 28.94 -21.44 -3.57
C PRO A 487 28.32 -22.82 -3.36
N SER A 488 27.33 -23.15 -4.19
CA SER A 488 26.81 -24.51 -4.28
C SER A 488 27.95 -25.40 -4.76
N GLU A 489 28.22 -26.49 -4.04
CA GLU A 489 29.34 -27.38 -4.24
C GLU A 489 29.55 -27.76 -5.72
N GLY A 490 30.69 -27.33 -6.26
CA GLY A 490 31.04 -27.58 -7.65
C GLY A 490 32.52 -27.36 -7.95
N ALA A 491 33.42 -27.81 -7.06
CA ALA A 491 34.79 -28.26 -7.37
C ALA A 491 35.69 -28.30 -6.12
N LYS A 492 35.63 -29.38 -5.34
CA LYS A 492 36.79 -30.13 -4.81
C LYS A 492 36.28 -31.23 -3.89
N GLU A 493 36.74 -32.45 -4.15
CA GLU A 493 36.58 -33.62 -3.29
C GLU A 493 37.01 -33.29 -1.87
N ASP A 494 36.05 -33.15 -0.94
CA ASP A 494 36.30 -33.41 0.47
C ASP A 494 34.97 -33.86 1.10
N THR A 495 35.02 -35.04 1.71
CA THR A 495 33.92 -35.86 2.24
C THR A 495 33.22 -35.27 3.49
N SER A 496 32.92 -33.98 3.50
CA SER A 496 32.18 -33.35 4.61
C SER A 496 30.69 -33.29 4.29
N THR A 497 29.91 -34.07 5.04
CA THR A 497 28.43 -34.05 5.15
C THR A 497 27.80 -32.67 4.92
N ASP A 498 26.78 -32.62 4.06
CA ASP A 498 25.76 -31.55 3.93
C ASP A 498 26.27 -30.17 4.35
N ASN A 499 27.00 -29.50 3.47
CA ASN A 499 27.44 -28.14 3.73
C ASN A 499 26.22 -27.22 3.96
N ALA A 500 26.13 -26.63 5.15
CA ALA A 500 24.98 -25.83 5.59
C ALA A 500 24.57 -24.68 4.63
N CYS A 501 25.44 -24.28 3.69
CA CYS A 501 25.13 -23.34 2.61
C CYS A 501 24.03 -23.81 1.65
N SER A 502 24.03 -25.07 1.22
CA SER A 502 23.10 -25.56 0.18
C SER A 502 21.64 -25.54 0.66
N ALA A 503 21.43 -25.67 1.97
CA ALA A 503 20.12 -25.56 2.61
C ALA A 503 19.65 -24.10 2.81
N VAL A 504 20.57 -23.14 2.79
CA VAL A 504 20.30 -21.73 3.11
C VAL A 504 20.23 -20.90 1.83
N LYS A 505 19.05 -20.35 1.52
CA LYS A 505 18.91 -19.37 0.45
C LYS A 505 19.35 -17.99 0.95
N ILE A 506 20.62 -17.64 0.73
CA ILE A 506 21.17 -16.34 1.15
C ILE A 506 20.36 -15.16 0.61
N THR A 507 19.83 -15.22 -0.61
CA THR A 507 19.07 -14.10 -1.17
C THR A 507 17.64 -14.00 -0.63
N ASP A 508 17.17 -14.98 0.15
CA ASP A 508 15.80 -14.98 0.66
C ASP A 508 15.60 -13.90 1.74
N GLY A 509 14.77 -12.92 1.40
CA GLY A 509 14.50 -11.75 2.23
C GLY A 509 15.59 -10.67 2.19
N LEU A 510 16.62 -10.81 1.35
CA LEU A 510 17.63 -9.77 1.12
C LEU A 510 17.00 -8.65 0.29
N VAL A 511 16.93 -7.42 0.81
CA VAL A 511 16.26 -6.30 0.14
C VAL A 511 17.20 -5.21 -0.36
N GLY A 512 18.43 -5.18 0.14
CA GLY A 512 19.40 -4.13 -0.15
C GLY A 512 20.82 -4.61 0.07
N PHE A 513 21.74 -4.11 -0.77
CA PHE A 513 23.14 -4.51 -0.75
C PHE A 513 24.05 -3.31 -1.06
N LEU A 514 24.90 -2.93 -0.09
CA LEU A 514 25.93 -1.91 -0.29
C LEU A 514 27.31 -2.56 -0.38
N SER A 515 27.98 -2.39 -1.53
CA SER A 515 29.33 -2.90 -1.81
C SER A 515 30.22 -1.79 -2.36
N GLY A 516 30.94 -1.95 -3.48
CA GLY A 516 31.89 -0.94 -3.97
C GLY A 516 31.28 0.23 -4.76
N ASN A 517 29.96 0.35 -4.86
CA ASN A 517 29.27 1.41 -5.62
C ASN A 517 29.14 2.74 -4.86
N PHE A 518 30.28 3.30 -4.46
CA PHE A 518 30.39 4.57 -3.75
C PHE A 518 30.86 5.73 -4.65
N SER A 519 30.23 6.91 -4.52
CA SER A 519 30.62 8.16 -5.18
C SER A 519 30.35 9.35 -4.26
N ASP A 520 31.39 10.12 -3.93
CA ASP A 520 31.34 11.33 -3.10
C ASP A 520 30.62 11.16 -1.76
N THR A 521 29.31 11.44 -1.72
CA THR A 521 28.46 11.36 -0.53
C THR A 521 27.38 10.29 -0.65
N THR A 522 27.39 9.50 -1.71
CA THR A 522 26.33 8.51 -2.02
C THR A 522 26.95 7.13 -2.11
N TRP A 523 26.46 6.22 -1.27
CA TRP A 523 26.79 4.80 -1.33
C TRP A 523 25.55 4.04 -1.82
N ARG A 524 25.62 3.56 -3.07
CA ARG A 524 24.43 3.10 -3.79
C ARG A 524 24.01 1.68 -3.41
N ASP A 525 22.70 1.48 -3.31
CA ASP A 525 22.11 0.15 -3.20
C ASP A 525 22.16 -0.56 -4.56
N GLU A 526 22.82 -1.70 -4.62
CA GLU A 526 22.99 -2.45 -5.86
C GLU A 526 21.70 -3.08 -6.36
N TYR A 527 20.68 -3.27 -5.50
CA TYR A 527 19.32 -3.63 -5.93
C TYR A 527 18.49 -2.44 -6.46
N LEU A 528 19.10 -1.26 -6.61
CA LEU A 528 18.45 -0.02 -7.03
C LEU A 528 17.38 0.48 -6.05
N GLY A 529 17.48 0.06 -4.78
CA GLY A 529 16.64 0.54 -3.68
C GLY A 529 17.05 1.94 -3.23
N VAL A 530 17.11 2.16 -1.91
CA VAL A 530 17.42 3.47 -1.36
C VAL A 530 18.90 3.57 -1.04
N ASP A 531 19.58 4.55 -1.63
CA ASP A 531 21.00 4.76 -1.37
C ASP A 531 21.28 5.23 0.07
N ALA A 532 22.44 4.84 0.60
CA ALA A 532 22.94 5.40 1.84
C ALA A 532 23.68 6.73 1.59
N THR A 533 23.51 7.68 2.51
CA THR A 533 24.20 8.97 2.48
C THR A 533 25.43 8.92 3.38
N VAL A 534 26.60 9.17 2.82
CA VAL A 534 27.84 9.29 3.58
C VAL A 534 27.99 10.71 4.14
N LYS A 535 28.12 10.78 5.46
CA LYS A 535 28.33 11.99 6.26
C LYS A 535 29.77 12.02 6.75
N LYS A 536 30.28 13.23 7.02
CA LYS A 536 31.64 13.45 7.53
C LYS A 536 31.64 14.50 8.64
N GLY A 537 32.44 14.28 9.67
CA GLY A 537 32.80 15.33 10.63
C GLY A 537 33.75 16.35 10.02
N THR A 538 34.21 17.32 10.82
CA THR A 538 35.07 18.43 10.36
C THR A 538 36.31 17.99 9.57
N ASN A 539 36.93 16.87 9.97
CA ASN A 539 38.10 16.28 9.30
C ASN A 539 37.79 14.89 8.73
N GLY A 540 36.51 14.54 8.56
CA GLY A 540 36.10 13.21 8.16
C GLY A 540 36.43 12.91 6.69
N VAL A 541 36.94 11.70 6.43
CA VAL A 541 37.26 11.20 5.10
C VAL A 541 36.54 9.86 4.87
N ALA A 542 35.96 9.71 3.69
CA ALA A 542 35.43 8.45 3.19
C ALA A 542 36.14 8.10 1.89
N THR A 543 36.60 6.84 1.75
CA THR A 543 37.33 6.36 0.57
C THR A 543 36.69 5.08 0.08
N GLY A 544 36.23 5.07 -1.18
CA GLY A 544 35.64 3.90 -1.80
C GLY A 544 36.68 2.88 -2.25
N TYR A 545 36.34 1.61 -2.11
CA TYR A 545 37.08 0.45 -2.59
C TYR A 545 36.19 -0.40 -3.51
N ALA A 546 36.74 -1.49 -4.05
CA ALA A 546 36.01 -2.36 -4.97
C ALA A 546 34.83 -3.10 -4.32
N ASP A 547 34.84 -3.26 -3.00
CA ASP A 547 33.90 -4.07 -2.21
C ASP A 547 33.29 -3.32 -1.00
N GLY A 548 33.58 -2.03 -0.85
CA GLY A 548 33.05 -1.24 0.26
C GLY A 548 33.65 0.15 0.41
N VAL A 549 33.56 0.70 1.63
CA VAL A 549 33.98 2.07 1.95
C VAL A 549 34.77 2.08 3.25
N LYS A 550 35.91 2.78 3.24
CA LYS A 550 36.68 3.12 4.44
C LYS A 550 36.25 4.47 4.98
N PHE A 551 35.92 4.49 6.26
CA PHE A 551 35.49 5.65 7.01
C PHE A 551 36.56 6.04 8.03
N GLN A 552 36.89 7.33 8.09
CA GLN A 552 37.73 7.91 9.14
C GLN A 552 37.13 9.26 9.55
N GLY A 553 36.47 9.31 10.71
CA GLY A 553 35.64 10.47 11.09
C GLY A 553 34.44 10.72 10.16
N ALA A 554 34.09 9.73 9.34
CA ALA A 554 32.94 9.69 8.45
C ALA A 554 32.07 8.47 8.79
N TRP A 555 30.84 8.44 8.29
CA TRP A 555 29.92 7.30 8.46
C TRP A 555 28.87 7.32 7.36
N ALA A 556 28.18 6.22 7.15
CA ALA A 556 27.03 6.14 6.26
C ALA A 556 25.72 6.10 7.06
N GLU A 557 24.73 6.86 6.62
CA GLU A 557 23.33 6.76 7.08
C GLU A 557 22.49 6.13 5.97
N TRP A 558 21.93 4.94 6.22
CA TRP A 558 21.03 4.25 5.31
C TRP A 558 19.57 4.48 5.75
N PRO A 559 18.82 5.36 5.07
CA PRO A 559 17.54 5.85 5.59
C PRO A 559 16.44 4.77 5.60
N VAL A 560 15.62 4.78 6.66
CA VAL A 560 14.41 3.96 6.82
C VAL A 560 13.18 4.86 6.87
N GLY A 561 12.88 5.49 8.01
CA GLY A 561 11.81 6.48 8.14
C GLY A 561 12.15 7.84 7.50
N ARG A 562 13.44 8.16 7.34
CA ARG A 562 13.92 9.40 6.68
C ARG A 562 13.78 9.40 5.15
N GLN A 563 13.07 8.43 4.57
CA GLN A 563 12.76 8.39 3.14
C GLN A 563 11.60 9.35 2.75
N GLY A 564 10.81 9.79 3.74
CA GLY A 564 9.71 10.71 3.54
C GLY A 564 8.37 10.00 3.39
N GLN A 565 7.64 10.35 2.32
CA GLN A 565 6.29 9.85 2.04
C GLN A 565 6.30 8.34 1.78
N ASN A 566 7.17 7.88 0.89
CA ASN A 566 7.36 6.47 0.59
C ASN A 566 8.51 5.93 1.44
N GLN A 567 8.31 4.80 2.12
CA GLN A 567 9.23 4.16 3.05
C GLN A 567 9.43 2.70 2.66
N LEU A 568 10.29 2.44 1.68
CA LEU A 568 10.58 1.12 1.12
C LEU A 568 11.04 0.12 2.20
N TYR A 569 11.72 0.60 3.24
CA TYR A 569 12.22 -0.23 4.34
C TYR A 569 11.35 -0.15 5.59
N HIS A 570 10.05 0.19 5.46
CA HIS A 570 9.14 0.28 6.61
C HIS A 570 9.10 -1.03 7.44
N PHE A 571 9.35 -2.18 6.82
CA PHE A 571 9.44 -3.49 7.49
C PHE A 571 10.42 -3.51 8.67
N ALA A 572 11.48 -2.67 8.63
CA ALA A 572 12.54 -2.65 9.63
C ALA A 572 12.02 -2.23 11.02
N ASN A 573 10.83 -1.63 11.10
CA ASN A 573 10.18 -1.38 12.38
C ASN A 573 9.74 -2.66 13.09
N HIS A 574 9.54 -3.76 12.35
CA HIS A 574 9.04 -5.03 12.88
C HIS A 574 10.12 -6.11 12.90
N ASN A 575 10.77 -6.36 11.76
CA ASN A 575 11.74 -7.44 11.62
C ASN A 575 12.83 -7.01 10.66
N PHE A 576 14.09 -7.19 11.01
CA PHE A 576 15.20 -7.05 10.06
C PHE A 576 16.45 -7.78 10.52
N THR A 577 17.35 -8.01 9.58
CA THR A 577 18.76 -8.32 9.87
C THR A 577 19.65 -7.41 9.05
N LEU A 578 20.57 -6.70 9.70
CA LEU A 578 21.61 -5.93 9.03
C LEU A 578 22.95 -6.63 9.29
N VAL A 579 23.64 -7.01 8.23
CA VAL A 579 24.95 -7.67 8.27
C VAL A 579 25.96 -6.77 7.60
N ALA A 580 27.17 -6.69 8.14
CA ALA A 580 28.30 -6.04 7.49
C ALA A 580 29.59 -6.79 7.80
N THR A 581 30.58 -6.66 6.92
CA THR A 581 31.95 -7.06 7.19
C THR A 581 32.74 -5.81 7.53
N VAL A 582 33.41 -5.79 8.69
CA VAL A 582 34.12 -4.61 9.21
C VAL A 582 35.57 -4.92 9.54
N SER A 583 36.47 -4.02 9.17
CA SER A 583 37.90 -4.05 9.53
C SER A 583 38.27 -2.77 10.27
N ILE A 584 38.83 -2.91 11.48
CA ILE A 584 39.19 -1.79 12.36
C ILE A 584 40.70 -1.57 12.29
N HIS A 585 41.17 -0.41 11.84
CA HIS A 585 42.59 -0.16 11.50
C HIS A 585 43.42 0.49 12.63
N GLY A 586 43.04 0.29 13.88
CA GLY A 586 43.75 0.86 15.02
C GLY A 586 42.97 0.79 16.33
N GLU A 587 43.64 1.09 17.44
CA GLU A 587 43.03 1.09 18.76
C GLU A 587 42.33 2.42 19.07
N PRO A 588 41.09 2.41 19.57
CA PRO A 588 40.44 3.60 20.09
C PRO A 588 41.25 4.21 21.23
N LYS A 589 41.42 5.54 21.24
CA LYS A 589 42.16 6.21 22.32
C LYS A 589 41.33 6.47 23.58
N GLY A 590 39.99 6.45 23.48
CA GLY A 590 39.05 6.80 24.55
C GLY A 590 38.43 5.60 25.26
N ASP A 591 37.88 5.85 26.45
CA ASP A 591 37.12 4.84 27.23
C ASP A 591 35.68 4.66 26.73
N THR A 592 35.18 5.61 25.95
CA THR A 592 33.86 5.54 25.34
C THR A 592 33.90 4.56 24.17
N PRO A 593 33.04 3.53 24.14
CA PRO A 593 32.99 2.60 23.02
C PRO A 593 32.64 3.30 21.70
N ASN A 594 33.37 2.96 20.64
CA ASN A 594 33.17 3.48 19.30
C ASN A 594 32.03 2.72 18.60
N PRO A 595 30.94 3.40 18.17
CA PRO A 595 29.88 2.78 17.41
C PRO A 595 30.38 2.26 16.06
N SER A 596 30.04 1.02 15.72
CA SER A 596 30.38 0.41 14.42
C SER A 596 29.18 0.40 13.48
N MET A 597 28.05 -0.13 13.95
CA MET A 597 26.81 -0.17 13.18
C MET A 597 25.58 -0.22 14.10
N GLY A 598 24.42 0.23 13.61
CA GLY A 598 23.20 0.20 14.40
C GLY A 598 21.98 0.81 13.70
N ALA A 599 20.86 0.78 14.41
CA ALA A 599 19.59 1.37 14.01
C ALA A 599 19.24 2.52 14.96
N THR A 600 18.93 3.68 14.39
CA THR A 600 18.63 4.92 15.13
C THR A 600 17.15 5.24 15.07
N MET A 601 16.53 5.48 16.23
CA MET A 601 15.11 5.86 16.32
C MET A 601 14.84 7.24 15.71
N ASN A 602 13.63 7.42 15.18
CA ASN A 602 13.12 8.70 14.73
C ASN A 602 12.52 9.51 15.89
N ASP A 603 13.36 9.80 16.90
CA ASP A 603 13.01 10.67 18.01
C ASP A 603 13.90 11.92 18.05
N ASN A 604 13.48 12.93 18.82
CA ASN A 604 14.23 14.20 18.92
C ASN A 604 15.66 14.03 19.45
N LYS A 605 16.02 12.86 20.00
CA LYS A 605 17.32 12.57 20.57
C LYS A 605 18.17 11.66 19.67
N ASN A 606 17.63 11.21 18.53
CA ASN A 606 18.22 10.17 17.69
C ASN A 606 18.72 8.98 18.53
N THR A 607 17.88 8.47 19.43
CA THR A 607 18.27 7.39 20.35
C THR A 607 18.63 6.12 19.56
N VAL A 608 19.78 5.50 19.87
CA VAL A 608 20.14 4.20 19.31
C VAL A 608 19.16 3.14 19.82
N LEU A 609 18.42 2.51 18.91
CA LEU A 609 17.52 1.41 19.20
C LEU A 609 18.33 0.15 19.53
N LEU A 610 19.13 -0.27 18.56
CA LEU A 610 19.96 -1.47 18.61
C LEU A 610 21.24 -1.18 17.86
N GLY A 611 22.39 -1.48 18.43
CA GLY A 611 23.67 -1.27 17.77
C GLY A 611 24.79 -2.10 18.35
N LEU A 612 25.93 -2.04 17.68
CA LEU A 612 27.16 -2.69 18.05
C LEU A 612 28.28 -1.64 18.12
N SER A 613 29.06 -1.70 19.20
CA SER A 613 30.24 -0.87 19.40
C SER A 613 31.42 -1.70 19.88
N TYR A 614 32.62 -1.12 19.77
CA TYR A 614 33.87 -1.73 20.22
C TYR A 614 34.66 -0.76 21.08
N ASP A 615 35.47 -1.25 22.01
CA ASP A 615 36.28 -0.42 22.91
C ASP A 615 37.78 -0.71 22.77
N LYS A 616 38.60 0.12 23.43
CA LYS A 616 40.06 -0.04 23.47
C LYS A 616 40.56 -1.32 24.15
N GLU A 617 39.70 -2.05 24.86
CA GLU A 617 40.04 -3.29 25.56
C GLU A 617 39.86 -4.54 24.67
N GLY A 618 39.61 -4.36 23.37
CA GLY A 618 39.37 -5.48 22.47
C GLY A 618 37.99 -6.11 22.63
N LYS A 619 37.01 -5.40 23.22
CA LYS A 619 35.67 -5.95 23.51
C LYS A 619 34.59 -5.35 22.64
N TRP A 620 33.68 -6.21 22.17
CA TRP A 620 32.43 -5.85 21.53
C TRP A 620 31.32 -5.63 22.56
N ARG A 621 30.48 -4.62 22.34
CA ARG A 621 29.36 -4.23 23.21
C ARG A 621 28.08 -4.06 22.40
N VAL A 622 26.96 -4.51 22.96
CA VAL A 622 25.64 -4.28 22.40
C VAL A 622 25.04 -2.99 22.97
N LEU A 623 24.52 -2.14 22.10
CA LEU A 623 23.75 -0.96 22.45
C LEU A 623 22.27 -1.33 22.40
N CYS A 624 21.59 -1.27 23.54
CA CYS A 624 20.21 -1.73 23.74
C CYS A 624 19.33 -0.59 24.26
N GLY A 625 18.46 -0.02 23.40
CA GLY A 625 17.49 1.00 23.79
C GLY A 625 18.11 2.25 24.43
N GLY A 626 19.23 2.71 23.89
CA GLY A 626 20.02 3.84 24.42
C GLY A 626 20.86 3.51 25.66
N LYS A 627 20.84 2.28 26.16
CA LYS A 627 21.72 1.82 27.24
C LYS A 627 22.78 0.88 26.65
N THR A 628 24.04 1.06 27.04
CA THR A 628 25.07 0.06 26.77
C THR A 628 24.83 -1.15 27.68
N THR A 629 24.71 -2.35 27.13
CA THR A 629 24.62 -3.57 27.95
C THR A 629 25.96 -3.87 28.61
N LYS A 630 25.92 -4.66 29.70
CA LYS A 630 27.13 -5.17 30.37
C LYS A 630 27.73 -6.39 29.67
N GLU A 631 27.04 -6.93 28.68
CA GLU A 631 27.47 -8.15 27.97
C GLU A 631 28.59 -7.81 27.00
N LEU A 632 29.73 -8.43 27.24
CA LEU A 632 30.99 -8.18 26.56
C LEU A 632 31.45 -9.49 25.94
N ARG A 633 31.89 -9.41 24.68
CA ARG A 633 32.70 -10.47 24.08
C ARG A 633 34.08 -9.89 23.81
N SER A 634 35.12 -10.49 24.37
CA SER A 634 36.50 -10.18 23.98
C SER A 634 36.75 -10.65 22.54
N ASN A 635 37.83 -10.21 21.91
CA ASN A 635 38.43 -10.75 20.67
C ASN A 635 38.24 -9.90 19.40
N TRP A 636 38.13 -8.57 19.48
CA TRP A 636 38.46 -7.76 18.30
C TRP A 636 39.95 -7.38 18.33
N GLU A 637 40.62 -7.49 17.18
CA GLU A 637 42.03 -7.14 17.00
C GLU A 637 42.17 -6.12 15.85
N PRO A 638 43.10 -5.15 15.94
CA PRO A 638 43.40 -4.26 14.83
C PRO A 638 43.77 -5.02 13.56
N GLU A 639 43.42 -4.44 12.41
CA GLU A 639 43.65 -5.02 11.07
C GLU A 639 42.98 -6.39 10.84
N THR A 640 42.04 -6.78 11.71
CA THR A 640 41.27 -8.01 11.56
C THR A 640 39.87 -7.72 11.03
N THR A 641 39.42 -8.59 10.12
CA THR A 641 38.09 -8.51 9.50
C THR A 641 37.07 -9.35 10.26
N HIS A 642 36.08 -8.67 10.82
CA HIS A 642 34.98 -9.28 11.57
C HIS A 642 33.69 -9.21 10.76
N GLN A 643 32.89 -10.27 10.78
CA GLN A 643 31.49 -10.14 10.36
C GLN A 643 30.69 -9.69 11.57
N VAL A 644 29.87 -8.67 11.38
CA VAL A 644 28.99 -8.14 12.41
C VAL A 644 27.56 -8.16 11.91
N ALA A 645 26.61 -8.48 12.80
CA ALA A 645 25.20 -8.43 12.49
C ALA A 645 24.37 -7.92 13.66
N ILE A 646 23.27 -7.25 13.36
CA ILE A 646 22.21 -6.93 14.31
C ILE A 646 20.89 -7.45 13.77
N VAL A 647 20.07 -8.00 14.66
CA VAL A 647 18.78 -8.62 14.32
C VAL A 647 17.71 -8.03 15.22
N LEU A 648 16.64 -7.52 14.63
CA LEU A 648 15.40 -7.18 15.31
C LEU A 648 14.33 -8.22 14.97
N ARG A 649 13.72 -8.80 15.99
CA ARG A 649 12.62 -9.75 15.89
C ARG A 649 11.40 -9.21 16.63
N ASN A 650 10.22 -9.36 16.02
CA ASN A 650 8.92 -9.01 16.63
C ASN A 650 8.85 -7.57 17.17
N GLY A 651 9.55 -6.63 16.53
CA GLY A 651 9.59 -5.20 16.85
C GLY A 651 10.22 -4.84 18.21
N SER A 652 10.66 -5.82 18.98
CA SER A 652 11.01 -5.65 20.40
C SER A 652 12.15 -6.53 20.89
N GLN A 653 12.59 -7.53 20.14
CA GLN A 653 13.67 -8.44 20.54
C GLN A 653 14.91 -8.16 19.68
N GLY A 654 15.87 -7.44 20.25
CA GLY A 654 17.14 -7.13 19.62
C GLY A 654 18.22 -8.17 19.94
N SER A 655 19.10 -8.44 18.98
CA SER A 655 20.31 -9.23 19.21
C SER A 655 21.44 -8.78 18.30
N ALA A 656 22.67 -9.06 18.70
CA ALA A 656 23.85 -8.74 17.92
C ALA A 656 24.79 -9.96 17.85
N TYR A 657 25.55 -10.05 16.76
CA TYR A 657 26.46 -11.14 16.47
C TYR A 657 27.79 -10.59 15.98
N VAL A 658 28.85 -11.28 16.33
CA VAL A 658 30.19 -11.09 15.83
C VAL A 658 30.69 -12.46 15.39
N ASP A 659 31.23 -12.57 14.19
CA ASP A 659 31.82 -13.80 13.65
C ASP A 659 30.92 -15.05 13.85
N GLY A 660 29.65 -14.93 13.48
CA GLY A 660 28.68 -16.04 13.58
C GLY A 660 28.19 -16.36 14.99
N GLN A 661 28.66 -15.67 16.03
CA GLN A 661 28.31 -15.92 17.43
C GLN A 661 27.63 -14.71 18.06
N ARG A 662 26.61 -14.97 18.89
CA ARG A 662 25.85 -13.95 19.61
C ARG A 662 26.75 -13.21 20.61
N VAL A 663 26.60 -11.89 20.70
CA VAL A 663 27.24 -11.06 21.73
C VAL A 663 26.28 -10.95 22.91
N GLY A 664 26.54 -11.73 23.96
CA GLY A 664 25.66 -11.83 25.13
C GLY A 664 24.69 -13.01 25.09
N ASP A 665 24.16 -13.38 26.25
CA ASP A 665 23.32 -14.57 26.41
C ASP A 665 21.83 -14.25 26.21
N ALA A 666 21.40 -13.03 26.57
CA ALA A 666 19.99 -12.63 26.52
C ALA A 666 19.68 -11.73 25.32
N SER A 667 18.48 -11.87 24.75
CA SER A 667 17.95 -10.89 23.79
C SER A 667 17.69 -9.56 24.48
N CYS A 668 18.09 -8.46 23.84
CA CYS A 668 17.79 -7.10 24.26
C CYS A 668 16.29 -6.81 24.10
N GLU A 669 15.59 -6.61 25.21
CA GLU A 669 14.19 -6.15 25.19
C GLU A 669 14.13 -4.64 24.88
N LEU A 670 13.54 -4.33 23.73
CA LEU A 670 13.38 -2.99 23.20
C LEU A 670 11.93 -2.54 23.35
N LYS A 671 11.74 -1.24 23.57
CA LYS A 671 10.41 -0.64 23.44
C LYS A 671 9.98 -0.74 21.98
N SER A 672 8.72 -1.09 21.73
CA SER A 672 8.17 -1.15 20.38
C SER A 672 8.48 0.15 19.62
N THR A 673 8.91 -0.03 18.37
CA THR A 673 9.19 1.05 17.44
C THR A 673 7.91 1.74 16.96
N ASP A 674 6.73 1.13 17.08
CA ASP A 674 5.50 1.47 16.34
C ASP A 674 5.08 2.94 16.45
N SER A 675 5.38 3.61 17.56
CA SER A 675 4.99 5.03 17.75
C SER A 675 5.87 6.03 17.02
N LYS A 676 7.15 5.71 16.75
CA LYS A 676 8.13 6.66 16.16
C LYS A 676 8.85 6.09 14.93
N GLY A 677 9.12 4.80 14.94
CA GLY A 677 9.85 4.06 13.92
C GLY A 677 11.36 4.32 13.96
N ILE A 678 12.07 3.57 13.12
CA ILE A 678 13.50 3.72 12.84
C ILE A 678 13.68 4.86 11.82
N SER A 679 14.64 5.74 12.06
CA SER A 679 14.99 6.84 11.15
C SER A 679 15.95 6.39 10.05
N HIS A 680 17.03 5.70 10.43
CA HIS A 680 18.09 5.20 9.54
C HIS A 680 18.92 4.13 10.26
N PHE A 681 19.65 3.33 9.48
CA PHE A 681 20.80 2.58 9.96
C PHE A 681 22.06 3.44 9.85
N TYR A 682 23.01 3.25 10.74
CA TYR A 682 24.34 3.84 10.65
C TYR A 682 25.39 2.75 10.47
N ILE A 683 26.41 3.03 9.65
CA ILE A 683 27.54 2.13 9.37
C ILE A 683 28.84 2.93 9.44
N GLY A 684 29.86 2.38 10.11
CA GLY A 684 31.17 2.99 10.33
C GLY A 684 31.24 3.91 11.56
N GLY A 685 30.11 4.53 11.93
CA GLY A 685 29.98 5.42 13.09
C GLY A 685 28.57 6.01 13.18
N ASP A 686 28.26 6.74 14.26
CA ASP A 686 26.93 7.32 14.52
C ASP A 686 26.89 8.87 14.49
N GLY A 687 28.03 9.51 14.15
CA GLY A 687 28.19 10.97 14.15
C GLY A 687 28.37 11.62 15.53
N GLY A 688 28.34 10.85 16.63
CA GLY A 688 28.54 11.37 17.99
C GLY A 688 29.98 11.84 18.27
N SER A 689 30.96 11.23 17.61
CA SER A 689 32.40 11.53 17.78
C SER A 689 32.90 12.68 16.89
N THR A 690 32.04 13.65 16.59
CA THR A 690 32.34 14.79 15.71
C THR A 690 33.43 15.70 16.29
N GLY A 691 34.70 15.47 15.94
CA GLY A 691 35.76 16.47 16.12
C GLY A 691 37.18 15.99 16.34
N SER A 692 37.43 14.70 16.57
CA SER A 692 38.80 14.23 16.79
C SER A 692 39.46 13.83 15.46
N LYS A 693 40.68 14.30 15.18
CA LYS A 693 41.56 13.73 14.13
C LYS A 693 42.03 12.31 14.48
N GLU A 694 41.60 11.78 15.61
CA GLU A 694 42.07 10.54 16.23
C GLU A 694 41.09 9.38 16.03
N ASP A 695 40.05 9.58 15.22
CA ASP A 695 39.08 8.53 14.93
C ASP A 695 39.76 7.37 14.19
N VAL A 696 39.61 6.17 14.77
CA VAL A 696 40.10 4.92 14.21
C VAL A 696 39.45 4.69 12.85
N PRO A 697 40.23 4.45 11.78
CA PRO A 697 39.66 4.13 10.48
C PRO A 697 38.95 2.78 10.53
N VAL A 698 37.73 2.72 9.99
CA VAL A 698 36.92 1.50 9.88
C VAL A 698 36.55 1.29 8.41
N THR A 699 36.86 0.12 7.87
CA THR A 699 36.40 -0.28 6.53
C THR A 699 35.17 -1.15 6.67
N ALA A 700 34.08 -0.81 6.00
CA ALA A 700 32.88 -1.64 5.91
C ALA A 700 32.70 -2.15 4.48
N THR A 701 32.55 -3.46 4.33
CA THR A 701 32.32 -4.17 3.07
C THR A 701 31.10 -5.09 3.20
N ASN A 702 30.51 -5.46 2.06
CA ASN A 702 29.38 -6.39 1.97
C ASN A 702 28.27 -6.09 3.00
N VAL A 703 27.63 -4.92 2.92
CA VAL A 703 26.52 -4.57 3.83
C VAL A 703 25.22 -5.13 3.28
N LEU A 704 24.60 -6.08 3.98
CA LEU A 704 23.37 -6.76 3.56
C LEU A 704 22.21 -6.40 4.49
N LEU A 705 21.08 -6.00 3.92
CA LEU A 705 19.85 -5.72 4.66
C LEU A 705 18.76 -6.73 4.32
N TYR A 706 18.27 -7.44 5.33
CA TYR A 706 17.19 -8.41 5.22
C TYR A 706 15.90 -7.90 5.86
N ASN A 707 14.76 -8.21 5.24
CA ASN A 707 13.42 -7.93 5.78
C ASN A 707 12.89 -8.97 6.77
N ARG A 708 13.77 -9.88 7.22
CA ARG A 708 13.45 -10.95 8.16
C ARG A 708 14.57 -11.12 9.19
N PRO A 709 14.27 -11.70 10.36
CA PRO A 709 15.30 -12.05 11.32
C PRO A 709 15.97 -13.36 10.89
N LEU A 710 17.25 -13.32 10.57
CA LEU A 710 18.05 -14.51 10.32
C LEU A 710 18.25 -15.28 11.63
N ASP A 711 18.30 -16.60 11.53
CA ASP A 711 18.61 -17.46 12.67
C ASP A 711 20.13 -17.61 12.89
N ASP A 712 20.50 -18.19 14.04
CA ASP A 712 21.90 -18.38 14.41
C ASP A 712 22.66 -19.25 13.39
N ASN A 713 22.00 -20.17 12.70
CA ASN A 713 22.61 -21.02 11.68
C ASN A 713 22.90 -20.24 10.39
N GLU A 714 21.93 -19.46 9.91
CA GLU A 714 22.09 -18.60 8.73
C GLU A 714 23.23 -17.59 8.93
N ILE A 715 23.33 -16.98 10.11
CA ILE A 715 24.40 -16.03 10.43
C ILE A 715 25.78 -16.75 10.48
N ARG A 716 25.86 -17.96 11.04
CA ARG A 716 27.09 -18.76 11.01
C ARG A 716 27.51 -19.12 9.58
N VAL A 717 26.56 -19.48 8.73
CA VAL A 717 26.79 -19.81 7.32
C VAL A 717 27.34 -18.60 6.57
N LEU A 718 26.73 -17.42 6.74
CA LEU A 718 27.26 -16.18 6.17
C LEU A 718 28.69 -15.89 6.64
N ASN A 719 28.96 -16.13 7.94
CA ASN A 719 30.28 -15.88 8.52
C ASN A 719 31.37 -16.83 8.02
N ALA A 720 31.03 -18.10 7.77
CA ALA A 720 32.01 -19.07 7.27
C ALA A 720 32.54 -18.70 5.86
N ASN A 721 31.78 -17.89 5.11
CA ASN A 721 32.05 -17.55 3.72
C ASN A 721 32.38 -16.05 3.54
N LYS A 722 33.31 -15.52 4.34
CA LYS A 722 33.85 -14.16 4.16
C LYS A 722 34.63 -14.07 2.85
N ILE A 723 33.94 -13.85 1.75
CA ILE A 723 34.54 -13.62 0.42
C ILE A 723 34.29 -12.15 0.04
N SER A 724 35.31 -11.49 -0.54
CA SER A 724 35.14 -10.15 -1.11
C SER A 724 34.32 -10.25 -2.40
N ILE A 725 33.20 -9.51 -2.47
CA ILE A 725 32.36 -9.43 -3.67
C ILE A 725 32.71 -8.13 -4.40
N PRO A 726 33.29 -8.19 -5.61
CA PRO A 726 33.51 -6.98 -6.40
C PRO A 726 32.19 -6.28 -6.78
N LYS A 727 32.25 -4.95 -6.86
CA LYS A 727 31.11 -4.11 -7.30
C LYS A 727 30.61 -4.49 -8.68
N LEU A 728 29.31 -4.24 -8.91
CA LEU A 728 28.74 -4.29 -10.25
C LEU A 728 29.21 -3.09 -11.10
N THR A 729 29.88 -3.36 -12.21
CA THR A 729 30.30 -2.30 -13.16
C THR A 729 29.14 -1.88 -14.05
N GLY A 730 28.97 -0.58 -14.25
CA GLY A 730 27.98 -0.06 -15.20
C GLY A 730 26.55 0.04 -14.66
N LEU A 731 26.36 0.02 -13.33
CA LEU A 731 25.06 0.28 -12.68
C LEU A 731 24.44 1.56 -13.26
N LYS A 732 23.34 1.44 -14.00
CA LYS A 732 22.63 2.59 -14.55
C LYS A 732 21.82 3.26 -13.44
N THR A 733 21.95 4.57 -13.32
CA THR A 733 21.10 5.35 -12.42
C THR A 733 19.69 5.42 -13.01
N LEU A 734 18.70 4.84 -12.34
CA LEU A 734 17.33 5.31 -12.49
C LEU A 734 17.27 6.69 -11.84
N ALA A 735 16.83 7.71 -12.58
CA ALA A 735 16.69 9.05 -12.01
C ALA A 735 15.90 8.95 -10.70
N ALA A 736 16.51 9.36 -9.58
CA ALA A 736 15.91 9.35 -8.25
C ALA A 736 14.74 10.37 -8.22
N GLY A 737 13.59 10.00 -8.77
CA GLY A 737 12.45 10.88 -8.95
C GLY A 737 11.55 11.00 -7.73
N ALA A 738 11.51 10.00 -6.84
CA ALA A 738 10.51 9.97 -5.76
C ALA A 738 11.03 9.71 -4.34
N THR A 739 12.34 9.53 -4.11
CA THR A 739 12.83 9.71 -2.74
C THR A 739 12.72 11.20 -2.45
N GLY A 740 11.68 11.62 -1.71
CA GLY A 740 11.43 13.01 -1.31
C GLY A 740 12.49 13.60 -0.37
N VAL A 741 13.75 13.18 -0.56
CA VAL A 741 14.99 13.75 -0.07
C VAL A 741 15.23 15.02 -0.89
N GLY A 742 14.41 16.03 -0.62
CA GLY A 742 14.97 17.38 -0.61
C GLY A 742 16.12 17.31 0.37
N THR A 743 17.34 17.60 -0.09
CA THR A 743 18.46 17.84 0.80
C THR A 743 17.96 18.80 1.86
N ALA A 744 17.78 18.32 3.09
CA ALA A 744 17.60 19.20 4.22
C ALA A 744 18.91 19.98 4.25
N ARG A 745 18.93 21.18 3.64
CA ARG A 745 20.00 22.13 3.84
C ARG A 745 20.04 22.32 5.35
N ASP A 746 21.14 21.87 5.95
CA ASP A 746 21.44 22.15 7.34
C ASP A 746 21.13 23.62 7.56
N GLY A 747 20.13 23.88 8.41
CA GLY A 747 19.82 25.21 8.92
C GLY A 747 20.94 25.63 9.86
N GLY A 748 22.14 25.80 9.30
CA GLY A 748 23.27 26.42 9.96
C GLY A 748 22.89 27.87 10.22
N ALA A 749 22.73 28.17 11.50
CA ALA A 749 22.47 29.51 12.01
C ALA A 749 23.63 30.45 11.64
N HIS A 750 23.47 31.18 10.54
CA HIS A 750 24.07 32.49 10.33
C HIS A 750 22.90 33.48 10.35
N GLY A 751 22.75 34.38 11.31
CA GLY A 751 23.80 35.22 11.89
C GLY A 751 23.88 36.50 11.05
N ASP A 752 23.03 37.46 11.42
CA ASP A 752 23.06 38.89 11.11
C ASP A 752 22.77 39.40 9.69
N GLY A 753 21.74 40.26 9.60
CA GLY A 753 21.46 41.08 8.42
C GLY A 753 20.05 41.66 8.40
N SER A 754 19.82 42.72 9.18
CA SER A 754 18.59 43.52 9.17
C SER A 754 18.23 44.07 7.78
N THR A 755 16.95 44.04 7.40
CA THR A 755 16.21 45.04 6.60
C THR A 755 14.75 44.54 6.51
N VAL A 756 13.83 45.01 7.37
CA VAL A 756 12.97 46.20 7.21
C VAL A 756 12.02 46.13 6.01
N CYS A 757 10.72 46.13 6.38
CA CYS A 757 9.53 46.60 5.64
C CYS A 757 8.88 45.70 4.57
N GLY A 758 7.68 45.22 4.92
CA GLY A 758 6.48 45.75 4.26
C GLY A 758 5.58 44.72 3.57
N GLY A 759 4.38 44.54 4.14
CA GLY A 759 3.18 44.13 3.38
C GLY A 759 2.69 42.72 3.69
N GLY A 760 1.54 42.64 4.38
CA GLY A 760 0.80 41.36 4.47
C GLY A 760 -0.15 41.17 5.64
N LEU A 761 -0.36 42.16 6.52
CA LEU A 761 -1.31 42.04 7.64
C LEU A 761 -2.79 42.11 7.21
N LEU A 762 -3.12 41.85 5.94
CA LEU A 762 -4.47 42.00 5.38
C LEU A 762 -5.22 40.68 5.14
N LEU A 763 -4.62 39.52 5.43
CA LEU A 763 -5.31 38.23 5.34
C LEU A 763 -5.83 37.69 6.67
N LEU A 764 -5.40 38.24 7.80
CA LEU A 764 -5.88 37.83 9.14
C LEU A 764 -7.24 38.42 9.52
N LEU A 765 -7.70 39.49 8.84
CA LEU A 765 -9.01 40.09 9.11
C LEU A 765 -10.16 39.46 8.30
N LEU A 766 -9.88 38.69 7.25
CA LEU A 766 -10.93 37.95 6.51
C LEU A 766 -11.35 36.65 7.20
N LEU A 767 -10.55 36.13 8.14
CA LEU A 767 -10.89 34.90 8.88
C LEU A 767 -11.74 35.14 10.15
N LEU A 768 -11.94 36.39 10.57
CA LEU A 768 -12.79 36.72 11.71
C LEU A 768 -14.21 37.21 11.32
N GLY A 769 -14.53 37.22 10.02
CA GLY A 769 -15.81 37.74 9.51
C GLY A 769 -16.91 36.71 9.22
N LEU A 770 -16.68 35.40 9.38
CA LEU A 770 -17.65 34.37 8.98
C LEU A 770 -18.08 33.39 10.10
N TRP A 771 -17.77 33.70 11.36
CA TRP A 771 -18.38 33.05 12.52
C TRP A 771 -19.50 33.90 13.08
N GLY A 772 -20.64 33.88 12.39
CA GLY A 772 -21.86 34.53 12.86
C GLY A 772 -22.89 34.65 11.74
N ILE A 773 -23.62 33.55 11.47
CA ILE A 773 -25.05 33.48 11.13
C ILE A 773 -25.35 31.99 10.92
N ALA A 774 -26.09 31.41 11.88
CA ALA A 774 -27.05 30.31 11.76
C ALA A 774 -27.24 29.63 13.13
N ALA A 775 -27.57 30.43 14.14
CA ALA A 775 -28.26 29.99 15.34
C ALA A 775 -29.41 30.99 15.56
N SER A 776 -30.42 30.86 14.71
CA SER A 776 -31.78 31.38 14.88
C SER A 776 -32.72 30.55 14.01
#